data_AF-A0A328PL53-F1
#
_entry.id   AF-A0A328PL53-F1
#
_cell.length_a   1.000
_cell.length_b   1.000
_cell.length_c   1.000
_cell.angle_alpha   90.00
_cell.angle_beta   90.00
_cell.angle_gamma   90.00
#
_symmetry.space_group_name_H-M   'P 1'
#
loop_
_entity.id
_entity.type
_entity.pdbx_description
1 polymer ?
#
loop_
_entity_poly.entity_id
_entity_poly.type
_entity_poly.pdbx_seq_one_letter_code
_entity_poly.pdbx_strand_id
1 'polypeptide(L)'
;MAMIEKKNYILRHIVLIICIVIILFPLVWLISTSIRRDNAAFSPKLFSNRLTAENYKDLILQTPNVPELINELNSITSYIGKYSDLTIEEAQKKTNSYVNNLEKYFLQTQKEFEELEQAYEEIFVLYETQYKEQFYKDINEIRLEDSELLQEQLNNILELSQEMGITVNFTNLQTMMQEYFTLRKEIINNLEKSNLNKQSEYYIETMNTILQIPLNTNVWRVRTYRRWINEEPEIEQYGESILQLGESWKATEEEIQLMQQDIQNQISEIYSGTYNQINETQNELTNIENQISQLNLHQSTLERQNKIIYNNLMNLGDILKVEHERVKSSYEILKNQNLTQVEGKLPLFGEDKLFYDNVQKFSQVMNIAYENLNAIDSFLQNGLVDTVGLYAEVYQFLNANFDKIYAIKDKNAILPSYQAVKSSTLKMSASIDELVPLTQQYSSNTIQLAQFSEQLSQLRESRQKLENELNILISENEETLSNIEKIINLPFLIVYVENTKQEITNNYESVNYASFMSSKYYPGFIPDRNRYIIMRWYNNLLESRNLFEEGRQKLTEIQIQMEENLQIFKVNLDSYLSLNHGGNVTRITPLSEMQSLYNTQYGKASADIARASRLASDLSNHTEYRELKSKLRAIDKNLYNLQQSWSAKIRKPFTRWLLNSIIVAGITAILTVMMTSLGAYPFSRMRFAGRKQGLFFLMIIQMFPAIMFMIAIYGILKFMGDYFGILGLDSLDGLIFAYMGNVAYNMWLFKGYYDTIPDSLEESAMIDGATRFQTFWRIVLPLSLPIIAVVMILTFMNIFNEFVIARIILQSESNYTYAVGLQSFSSGPYETEWGLFTAASLLGAIPMIVLFLSLQRWIIGGLTQGSVKG
;
A
#
# COMPACT_ATOMS: atom_id res chain seq x y z
N MET A 1 1.17 -41.49 60.32
CA MET A 1 1.52 -41.67 58.89
C MET A 1 0.38 -41.06 58.07
N ALA A 2 0.48 -39.79 57.68
CA ALA A 2 -0.54 -39.14 56.86
C ALA A 2 -0.16 -39.34 55.39
N MET A 3 -1.02 -40.03 54.64
CA MET A 3 -0.90 -40.30 53.23
C MET A 3 -0.96 -38.97 52.44
N ILE A 4 0.13 -38.62 51.76
CA ILE A 4 0.16 -37.47 50.85
C ILE A 4 -0.61 -37.88 49.58
N GLU A 5 -1.79 -37.31 49.38
CA GLU A 5 -2.52 -37.41 48.11
C GLU A 5 -1.67 -36.80 46.98
N LYS A 6 -1.30 -37.62 45.99
CA LYS A 6 -0.77 -37.12 44.72
C LYS A 6 -1.89 -36.45 43.92
N LYS A 7 -2.10 -35.14 44.11
CA LYS A 7 -2.96 -34.35 43.22
C LYS A 7 -2.36 -34.30 41.82
N ASN A 8 -3.19 -34.54 40.81
CA ASN A 8 -2.78 -34.58 39.41
C ASN A 8 -2.67 -33.14 38.86
N TYR A 9 -1.45 -32.61 38.78
CA TYR A 9 -1.20 -31.21 38.38
C TYR A 9 -1.15 -30.99 36.87
N ILE A 10 -1.55 -31.97 36.05
CA ILE A 10 -1.42 -31.92 34.59
C ILE A 10 -2.09 -30.66 34.00
N LEU A 11 -3.32 -30.35 34.43
CA LEU A 11 -4.04 -29.15 33.96
C LEU A 11 -3.29 -27.85 34.27
N ARG A 12 -2.71 -27.74 35.48
CA ARG A 12 -1.91 -26.58 35.87
C ARG A 12 -0.65 -26.44 35.00
N HIS A 13 0.01 -27.55 34.68
CA HIS A 13 1.19 -27.51 33.80
C HIS A 13 0.80 -27.14 32.37
N ILE A 14 -0.32 -27.65 31.85
CA ILE A 14 -0.84 -27.26 30.53
C ILE A 14 -1.13 -25.76 30.49
N VAL A 15 -1.84 -25.22 31.48
CA VAL A 15 -2.12 -23.77 31.58
C VAL A 15 -0.82 -22.97 31.67
N LEU A 16 0.15 -23.40 32.48
CA LEU A 16 1.45 -22.73 32.58
C LEU A 16 2.22 -22.76 31.26
N ILE A 17 2.22 -23.87 30.52
CA ILE A 17 2.86 -23.98 29.21
C ILE A 17 2.18 -23.03 28.21
N ILE A 18 0.85 -22.99 28.16
CA ILE A 18 0.12 -22.05 27.29
C ILE A 18 0.46 -20.61 27.65
N CYS A 19 0.48 -20.26 28.94
CA CYS A 19 0.88 -18.93 29.39
C CYS A 19 2.33 -18.61 29.00
N ILE A 20 3.26 -19.56 29.13
CA ILE A 20 4.66 -19.38 28.71
C ILE A 20 4.74 -19.10 27.22
N VAL A 21 4.02 -19.85 26.39
CA VAL A 21 3.99 -19.63 24.93
C VAL A 21 3.45 -18.25 24.60
N ILE A 22 2.34 -17.83 25.22
CA ILE A 22 1.75 -16.50 24.99
C ILE A 22 2.70 -15.38 25.45
N ILE A 23 3.35 -15.53 26.60
CA ILE A 23 4.28 -14.54 27.16
C ILE A 23 5.56 -14.44 26.32
N LEU A 24 6.07 -15.56 25.81
CA LEU A 24 7.31 -15.60 25.02
C LEU A 24 7.09 -15.29 23.54
N PHE A 25 5.87 -15.42 23.03
CA PHE A 25 5.59 -15.20 21.60
C PHE A 25 6.06 -13.83 21.09
N PRO A 26 5.80 -12.68 21.77
CA PRO A 26 6.33 -11.39 21.33
C PRO A 26 7.85 -11.36 21.25
N LEU A 27 8.55 -12.01 22.19
CA LEU A 27 10.01 -12.08 22.17
C LEU A 27 10.51 -12.92 21.00
N VAL A 28 9.88 -14.08 20.74
CA VAL A 28 10.22 -14.95 19.60
C VAL A 28 9.96 -14.24 18.27
N TRP A 29 8.84 -13.54 18.15
CA TRP A 29 8.50 -12.73 16.98
C TRP A 29 9.53 -11.61 16.75
N LEU A 30 9.95 -10.94 17.82
CA LEU A 30 10.90 -9.84 17.76
C LEU A 30 12.31 -10.33 17.36
N ILE A 31 12.75 -11.46 17.92
CA ILE A 31 14.00 -12.15 17.50
C ILE A 31 13.93 -12.62 16.05
N SER A 32 12.81 -13.20 15.63
CA SER A 32 12.66 -13.65 14.25
C SER A 32 12.67 -12.49 13.26
N THR A 33 11.97 -11.41 13.57
CA THR A 33 11.87 -10.23 12.71
C THR A 33 13.17 -9.45 12.63
N SER A 34 13.98 -9.43 13.69
CA SER A 34 15.26 -8.71 13.68
C SER A 34 16.31 -9.36 12.78
N ILE A 35 16.22 -10.69 12.56
CA ILE A 35 17.14 -11.45 11.70
C ILE A 35 16.58 -11.68 10.29
N ARG A 36 15.48 -11.01 9.92
CA ARG A 36 14.83 -11.11 8.62
C ARG A 36 15.34 -10.07 7.63
N ARG A 37 15.38 -10.47 6.35
CA ARG A 37 15.73 -9.59 5.22
C ARG A 37 14.58 -8.75 4.69
N ASP A 38 13.34 -9.13 4.99
CA ASP A 38 12.14 -8.44 4.54
C ASP A 38 11.58 -7.53 5.64
N ASN A 39 11.05 -6.38 5.24
CA ASN A 39 10.49 -5.38 6.16
C ASN A 39 9.02 -5.63 6.53
N ALA A 40 8.51 -6.86 6.37
CA ALA A 40 7.13 -7.17 6.69
C ALA A 40 6.93 -7.46 8.19
N ALA A 41 5.91 -6.85 8.79
CA ALA A 41 5.54 -7.06 10.20
C ALA A 41 5.32 -8.54 10.54
N PHE A 42 4.68 -9.28 9.63
CA PHE A 42 4.41 -10.70 9.76
C PHE A 42 4.91 -11.46 8.54
N SER A 43 5.42 -12.66 8.76
CA SER A 43 5.79 -13.61 7.72
C SER A 43 4.90 -14.84 7.82
N PRO A 44 4.61 -15.54 6.70
CA PRO A 44 3.91 -16.83 6.74
C PRO A 44 4.61 -17.88 7.60
N LYS A 45 5.93 -17.75 7.82
CA LYS A 45 6.73 -18.65 8.67
C LYS A 45 7.23 -17.91 9.90
N LEU A 46 7.18 -18.59 11.06
CA LEU A 46 7.67 -18.03 12.32
C LEU A 46 9.14 -17.63 12.22
N PHE A 47 9.98 -18.42 11.54
CA PHE A 47 11.35 -18.07 11.19
C PHE A 47 11.50 -18.03 9.68
N SER A 48 12.08 -16.95 9.16
CA SER A 48 12.32 -16.81 7.73
C SER A 48 13.45 -17.72 7.27
N ASN A 49 13.32 -18.24 6.04
CA ASN A 49 14.40 -18.93 5.36
C ASN A 49 15.52 -17.98 4.91
N ARG A 50 15.29 -16.66 4.97
CA ARG A 50 16.23 -15.60 4.61
C ARG A 50 16.77 -14.91 5.85
N LEU A 51 17.62 -15.60 6.60
CA LEU A 51 18.28 -15.03 7.77
C LEU A 51 19.36 -14.01 7.36
N THR A 52 19.48 -12.94 8.13
CA THR A 52 20.50 -11.89 7.98
C THR A 52 20.86 -11.27 9.33
N ALA A 53 22.09 -10.75 9.43
CA ALA A 53 22.53 -9.91 10.54
C ALA A 53 22.62 -8.42 10.14
N GLU A 54 22.19 -8.07 8.92
CA GLU A 54 22.41 -6.73 8.36
C GLU A 54 21.70 -5.64 9.17
N ASN A 55 20.50 -5.90 9.70
CA ASN A 55 19.78 -4.93 10.55
C ASN A 55 20.62 -4.50 11.77
N TYR A 56 21.35 -5.43 12.39
CA TYR A 56 22.24 -5.11 13.52
C TYR A 56 23.49 -4.37 13.07
N LYS A 57 24.06 -4.78 11.92
CA LYS A 57 25.24 -4.15 11.33
C LYS A 57 24.95 -2.70 10.94
N ASP A 58 23.79 -2.44 10.35
CA ASP A 58 23.33 -1.11 9.94
C ASP A 58 23.15 -0.17 11.16
N LEU A 59 22.61 -0.69 12.26
CA LEU A 59 22.44 0.08 13.50
C LEU A 59 23.78 0.43 14.18
N ILE A 60 24.74 -0.50 14.18
CA ILE A 60 25.99 -0.38 14.95
C ILE A 60 27.13 0.22 14.12
N LEU A 61 27.44 -0.38 12.96
CA LEU A 61 28.58 0.03 12.13
C LEU A 61 28.24 1.21 11.23
N GLN A 62 26.96 1.33 10.85
CA GLN A 62 26.45 2.40 10.00
C GLN A 62 27.30 2.57 8.72
N THR A 63 27.76 1.49 8.08
CA THR A 63 28.65 1.61 6.91
C THR A 63 27.97 2.42 5.79
N PRO A 64 28.60 3.49 5.26
CA PRO A 64 27.96 4.32 4.23
C PRO A 64 27.83 3.52 2.93
N ASN A 65 26.64 3.55 2.34
CA ASN A 65 26.34 3.01 1.02
C ASN A 65 26.63 4.05 -0.08
N VAL A 66 26.47 3.67 -1.35
CA VAL A 66 26.72 4.55 -2.50
C VAL A 66 26.04 5.92 -2.41
N PRO A 67 24.70 6.04 -2.23
CA PRO A 67 24.05 7.34 -2.16
C PRO A 67 24.52 8.18 -0.96
N GLU A 68 24.84 7.55 0.17
CA GLU A 68 25.33 8.26 1.34
C GLU A 68 26.77 8.76 1.15
N LEU A 69 27.63 7.99 0.50
CA LEU A 69 28.97 8.47 0.15
C LEU A 69 28.87 9.74 -0.72
N ILE A 70 27.94 9.78 -1.68
CA ILE A 70 27.69 10.96 -2.52
C ILE A 70 27.18 12.13 -1.67
N ASN A 71 26.25 11.89 -0.73
CA ASN A 71 25.75 12.93 0.19
C ASN A 71 26.85 13.48 1.11
N GLU A 72 27.71 12.62 1.65
CA GLU A 72 28.84 13.00 2.50
C GLU A 72 29.86 13.83 1.69
N LEU A 73 30.15 13.43 0.45
CA LEU A 73 30.99 14.21 -0.47
C LEU A 73 30.39 15.61 -0.72
N ASN A 74 29.09 15.71 -1.00
CA ASN A 74 28.39 17.00 -1.17
C ASN A 74 28.47 17.86 0.10
N SER A 75 28.27 17.24 1.27
CA SER A 75 28.25 17.94 2.57
C SER A 75 29.64 18.47 2.95
N ILE A 76 30.70 17.68 2.73
CA ILE A 76 32.09 18.08 3.00
C ILE A 76 32.48 19.24 2.09
N THR A 77 32.21 19.11 0.79
CA THR A 77 32.63 20.09 -0.20
C THR A 77 31.82 21.38 -0.18
N SER A 78 30.63 21.35 0.43
CA SER A 78 29.81 22.55 0.68
C SER A 78 29.98 23.12 2.09
N TYR A 79 30.80 22.50 2.95
CA TYR A 79 30.99 22.88 4.37
C TYR A 79 29.65 22.97 5.14
N ILE A 80 28.74 22.02 4.92
CA ILE A 80 27.41 22.00 5.55
C ILE A 80 27.38 21.03 6.73
N GLY A 81 26.64 21.39 7.79
CA GLY A 81 26.41 20.53 8.94
C GLY A 81 27.68 20.30 9.76
N LYS A 82 28.02 19.02 10.03
CA LYS A 82 29.21 18.64 10.82
C LYS A 82 30.57 19.01 10.18
N TYR A 83 30.56 19.59 8.98
CA TYR A 83 31.75 19.95 8.22
C TYR A 83 31.95 21.46 8.07
N SER A 84 31.12 22.28 8.73
CA SER A 84 31.21 23.75 8.66
C SER A 84 32.56 24.30 9.07
N ASP A 85 33.22 23.65 10.03
CA ASP A 85 34.40 24.18 10.70
C ASP A 85 35.71 23.59 10.16
N LEU A 86 35.66 22.82 9.06
CA LEU A 86 36.85 22.18 8.50
C LEU A 86 37.75 23.18 7.77
N THR A 87 39.06 22.98 7.93
CA THR A 87 40.05 23.60 7.03
C THR A 87 40.01 22.94 5.65
N ILE A 88 40.51 23.64 4.62
CA ILE A 88 40.58 23.09 3.24
C ILE A 88 41.37 21.78 3.20
N GLU A 89 42.49 21.71 3.93
CA GLU A 89 43.35 20.51 3.97
C GLU A 89 42.63 19.31 4.64
N GLU A 90 41.91 19.56 5.74
CA GLU A 90 41.10 18.53 6.40
C GLU A 90 39.92 18.07 5.53
N ALA A 91 39.26 19.00 4.84
CA ALA A 91 38.19 18.70 3.90
C ALA A 91 38.70 17.87 2.73
N GLN A 92 39.87 18.19 2.18
CA GLN A 92 40.52 17.44 1.10
C GLN A 92 40.86 16.01 1.55
N LYS A 93 41.48 15.85 2.73
CA LYS A 93 41.81 14.53 3.29
C LYS A 93 40.57 13.67 3.50
N LYS A 94 39.50 14.24 4.09
CA LYS A 94 38.23 13.52 4.28
C LYS A 94 37.60 13.15 2.94
N THR A 95 37.53 14.10 2.00
CA THR A 95 36.97 13.88 0.67
C THR A 95 37.67 12.73 -0.04
N ASN A 96 39.00 12.70 -0.06
CA ASN A 96 39.78 11.60 -0.65
C ASN A 96 39.48 10.24 0.01
N SER A 97 39.25 10.20 1.33
CA SER A 97 38.83 8.97 2.00
C SER A 97 37.45 8.48 1.54
N TYR A 98 36.48 9.38 1.36
CA TYR A 98 35.14 9.03 0.89
C TYR A 98 35.13 8.62 -0.59
N VAL A 99 35.92 9.30 -1.43
CA VAL A 99 36.18 8.92 -2.83
C VAL A 99 36.76 7.50 -2.90
N ASN A 100 37.80 7.19 -2.12
CA ASN A 100 38.40 5.85 -2.10
C ASN A 100 37.40 4.76 -1.67
N ASN A 101 36.47 5.09 -0.76
CA ASN A 101 35.42 4.16 -0.36
C ASN A 101 34.43 3.92 -1.50
N LEU A 102 34.05 4.97 -2.23
CA LEU A 102 33.15 4.88 -3.38
C LEU A 102 33.78 4.04 -4.50
N GLU A 103 35.06 4.26 -4.82
CA GLU A 103 35.80 3.46 -5.80
C GLU A 103 35.89 1.98 -5.39
N LYS A 104 36.09 1.68 -4.09
CA LYS A 104 36.03 0.30 -3.59
C LYS A 104 34.66 -0.34 -3.77
N TYR A 105 33.56 0.41 -3.60
CA TYR A 105 32.21 -0.11 -3.84
C TYR A 105 31.98 -0.44 -5.31
N PHE A 106 32.45 0.42 -6.21
CA PHE A 106 32.38 0.19 -7.65
C PHE A 106 33.14 -1.07 -8.07
N LEU A 107 34.37 -1.26 -7.57
CA LEU A 107 35.13 -2.49 -7.80
C LEU A 107 34.46 -3.73 -7.20
N GLN A 108 33.93 -3.62 -5.99
CA GLN A 108 33.23 -4.73 -5.33
C GLN A 108 31.95 -5.10 -6.09
N THR A 109 31.22 -4.12 -6.64
CA THR A 109 30.00 -4.34 -7.45
C THR A 109 30.33 -5.14 -8.71
N GLN A 110 31.40 -4.78 -9.43
CA GLN A 110 31.85 -5.53 -10.61
C GLN A 110 32.20 -6.98 -10.26
N LYS A 111 32.94 -7.18 -9.16
CA LYS A 111 33.28 -8.53 -8.68
C LYS A 111 32.03 -9.34 -8.31
N GLU A 112 31.05 -8.73 -7.65
CA GLU A 112 29.79 -9.40 -7.31
C GLU A 112 28.99 -9.81 -8.56
N PHE A 113 29.04 -9.02 -9.64
CA PHE A 113 28.45 -9.41 -10.91
C PHE A 113 29.11 -10.66 -11.51
N GLU A 114 30.44 -10.72 -11.54
CA GLU A 114 31.19 -11.88 -12.05
C GLU A 114 30.88 -13.13 -11.22
N GLU A 115 30.90 -13.01 -9.89
CA GLU A 115 30.57 -14.12 -8.97
C GLU A 115 29.14 -14.62 -9.16
N LEU A 116 28.17 -13.72 -9.38
CA LEU A 116 26.77 -14.07 -9.61
C LEU A 116 26.55 -14.73 -10.98
N GLU A 117 27.16 -14.21 -12.03
CA GLU A 117 27.12 -14.79 -13.38
C GLU A 117 27.67 -16.22 -13.36
N GLN A 118 28.86 -16.41 -12.74
CA GLN A 118 29.43 -17.74 -12.57
C GLN A 118 28.51 -18.65 -11.74
N ALA A 119 27.92 -18.15 -10.65
CA ALA A 119 27.02 -18.95 -9.82
C ALA A 119 25.76 -19.41 -10.56
N TYR A 120 25.19 -18.57 -11.43
CA TYR A 120 24.08 -18.95 -12.30
C TYR A 120 24.51 -20.02 -13.30
N GLU A 121 25.63 -19.82 -14.01
CA GLU A 121 26.17 -20.80 -14.95
C GLU A 121 26.41 -22.16 -14.30
N GLU A 122 27.00 -22.18 -13.10
CA GLU A 122 27.21 -23.40 -12.34
C GLU A 122 25.91 -24.14 -12.04
N ILE A 123 24.82 -23.44 -11.70
CA ILE A 123 23.51 -24.08 -11.45
C ILE A 123 22.91 -24.61 -12.75
N PHE A 124 22.99 -23.87 -13.86
CA PHE A 124 22.48 -24.34 -15.15
C PHE A 124 23.22 -25.58 -15.63
N VAL A 125 24.56 -25.59 -15.56
CA VAL A 125 25.38 -26.77 -15.89
C VAL A 125 25.02 -27.94 -14.97
N LEU A 126 24.89 -27.68 -13.66
CA LEU A 126 24.53 -28.71 -12.69
C LEU A 126 23.14 -29.31 -12.95
N TYR A 127 22.16 -28.45 -13.28
CA TYR A 127 20.83 -28.88 -13.71
C TYR A 127 20.94 -29.78 -14.95
N GLU A 128 21.54 -29.30 -16.04
CA GLU A 128 21.60 -30.03 -17.32
C GLU A 128 22.36 -31.35 -17.21
N THR A 129 23.42 -31.41 -16.41
CA THR A 129 24.31 -32.58 -16.36
C THR A 129 23.91 -33.64 -15.32
N GLN A 130 23.27 -33.25 -14.22
CA GLN A 130 23.00 -34.17 -13.10
C GLN A 130 21.53 -34.30 -12.73
N TYR A 131 20.77 -33.20 -12.77
CA TYR A 131 19.42 -33.18 -12.19
C TYR A 131 18.29 -33.22 -13.22
N LYS A 132 18.53 -32.85 -14.48
CA LYS A 132 17.49 -32.76 -15.52
C LYS A 132 16.63 -34.02 -15.67
N GLU A 133 17.28 -35.17 -15.80
CA GLU A 133 16.57 -36.47 -15.88
C GLU A 133 15.77 -36.77 -14.61
N GLN A 134 16.32 -36.43 -13.45
CA GLN A 134 15.63 -36.62 -12.18
C GLN A 134 14.43 -35.66 -12.04
N PHE A 135 14.55 -34.41 -12.50
CA PHE A 135 13.44 -33.46 -12.57
C PHE A 135 12.31 -34.00 -13.44
N TYR A 136 12.62 -34.50 -14.65
CA TYR A 136 11.60 -35.05 -15.53
C TYR A 136 10.97 -36.31 -14.95
N LYS A 137 11.74 -37.14 -14.25
CA LYS A 137 11.19 -38.26 -13.50
C LYS A 137 10.20 -37.79 -12.44
N ASP A 138 10.59 -36.86 -11.56
CA ASP A 138 9.74 -36.36 -10.47
C ASP A 138 8.49 -35.61 -11.00
N ILE A 139 8.64 -34.86 -12.11
CA ILE A 139 7.52 -34.21 -12.81
C ILE A 139 6.54 -35.25 -13.36
N ASN A 140 7.05 -36.32 -13.98
CA ASN A 140 6.20 -37.39 -14.51
C ASN A 140 5.56 -38.23 -13.39
N GLU A 141 6.19 -38.37 -12.23
CA GLU A 141 5.54 -38.98 -11.05
C GLU A 141 4.31 -38.18 -10.62
N ILE A 142 4.41 -36.85 -10.52
CA ILE A 142 3.25 -35.97 -10.23
C ILE A 142 2.16 -36.11 -11.32
N ARG A 143 2.56 -36.13 -12.59
CA ARG A 143 1.62 -36.32 -13.72
C ARG A 143 0.90 -37.67 -13.62
N LEU A 144 1.60 -38.74 -13.21
CA LEU A 144 1.01 -40.07 -13.06
C LEU A 144 0.01 -40.10 -11.89
N GLU A 145 0.34 -39.48 -10.76
CA GLU A 145 -0.61 -39.30 -9.66
C GLU A 145 -1.88 -38.54 -10.11
N ASP A 146 -1.72 -37.46 -10.88
CA ASP A 146 -2.84 -36.73 -11.47
C ASP A 146 -3.65 -37.62 -12.42
N SER A 147 -2.97 -38.46 -13.21
CA SER A 147 -3.63 -39.41 -14.11
C SER A 147 -4.45 -40.45 -13.35
N GLU A 148 -3.93 -40.99 -12.25
CA GLU A 148 -4.65 -41.95 -11.40
C GLU A 148 -5.89 -41.31 -10.77
N LEU A 149 -5.72 -40.12 -10.17
CA LEU A 149 -6.80 -39.37 -9.54
C LEU A 149 -7.92 -39.00 -10.52
N LEU A 150 -7.57 -38.48 -11.70
CA LEU A 150 -8.54 -38.08 -12.70
C LEU A 150 -9.21 -39.29 -13.35
N GLN A 151 -8.49 -40.41 -13.51
CA GLN A 151 -9.08 -41.65 -14.02
C GLN A 151 -10.07 -42.25 -13.02
N GLU A 152 -9.77 -42.20 -11.71
CA GLU A 152 -10.71 -42.60 -10.66
C GLU A 152 -11.96 -41.72 -10.69
N GLN A 153 -11.79 -40.40 -10.78
CA GLN A 153 -12.91 -39.46 -10.92
C GLN A 153 -13.75 -39.75 -12.17
N LEU A 154 -13.11 -40.02 -13.31
CA LEU A 154 -13.80 -40.36 -14.55
C LEU A 154 -14.64 -41.63 -14.38
N ASN A 155 -14.08 -42.67 -13.77
CA ASN A 155 -14.80 -43.93 -13.52
C ASN A 155 -16.01 -43.71 -12.60
N ASN A 156 -15.83 -42.95 -11.51
CA ASN A 156 -16.91 -42.66 -10.56
C ASN A 156 -18.04 -41.85 -11.20
N ILE A 157 -17.73 -40.87 -12.05
CA ILE A 157 -18.75 -40.06 -12.73
C ILE A 157 -19.44 -40.87 -13.84
N LEU A 158 -18.73 -41.79 -14.51
CA LEU A 158 -19.35 -42.72 -15.49
C LEU A 158 -20.29 -43.72 -14.81
N GLU A 159 -19.94 -44.23 -13.63
CA GLU A 159 -20.83 -45.09 -12.84
C GLU A 159 -22.08 -44.29 -12.40
N LEU A 160 -21.88 -43.08 -11.88
CA LEU A 160 -22.96 -42.16 -11.53
C LEU A 160 -23.86 -41.84 -12.73
N SER A 161 -23.30 -41.64 -13.93
CA SER A 161 -24.11 -41.37 -15.13
C SER A 161 -24.99 -42.57 -15.46
N GLN A 162 -24.46 -43.80 -15.35
CA GLN A 162 -25.23 -45.03 -15.56
C GLN A 162 -26.34 -45.20 -14.52
N GLU A 163 -26.07 -44.94 -13.24
CA GLU A 163 -27.08 -44.95 -12.17
C GLU A 163 -28.21 -43.94 -12.44
N MET A 164 -27.87 -42.78 -13.00
CA MET A 164 -28.81 -41.73 -13.39
C MET A 164 -29.50 -42.00 -14.74
N GLY A 165 -29.21 -43.11 -15.41
CA GLY A 165 -29.79 -43.50 -16.70
C GLY A 165 -29.20 -42.79 -17.92
N ILE A 166 -28.10 -42.06 -17.76
CA ILE A 166 -27.44 -41.28 -18.80
C ILE A 166 -26.27 -42.10 -19.38
N THR A 167 -26.36 -42.40 -20.68
CA THR A 167 -25.32 -43.14 -21.39
C THR A 167 -24.38 -42.18 -22.08
N VAL A 168 -23.10 -42.21 -21.70
CA VAL A 168 -22.06 -41.36 -22.30
C VAL A 168 -21.14 -42.20 -23.17
N ASN A 169 -21.14 -41.94 -24.49
CA ASN A 169 -20.17 -42.51 -25.41
C ASN A 169 -19.07 -41.50 -25.71
N PHE A 170 -17.85 -41.78 -25.23
CA PHE A 170 -16.70 -40.90 -25.39
C PHE A 170 -15.59 -41.48 -26.27
N THR A 171 -15.82 -42.60 -26.96
CA THR A 171 -14.78 -43.26 -27.78
C THR A 171 -14.29 -42.35 -28.91
N ASN A 172 -15.20 -41.59 -29.54
CA ASN A 172 -14.85 -40.66 -30.61
C ASN A 172 -13.96 -39.51 -30.09
N LEU A 173 -14.42 -38.82 -29.04
CA LEU A 173 -13.64 -37.76 -28.38
C LEU A 173 -12.27 -38.26 -27.92
N GLN A 174 -12.20 -39.44 -27.30
CA GLN A 174 -10.94 -40.05 -26.88
C GLN A 174 -10.00 -40.29 -28.06
N THR A 175 -10.51 -40.79 -29.19
CA THR A 175 -9.70 -41.03 -30.40
C THR A 175 -9.19 -39.70 -30.95
N MET A 176 -10.04 -38.68 -31.06
CA MET A 176 -9.66 -37.34 -31.52
C MET A 176 -8.60 -36.70 -30.62
N MET A 177 -8.71 -36.86 -29.29
CA MET A 177 -7.71 -36.38 -28.34
C MET A 177 -6.37 -37.10 -28.48
N GLN A 178 -6.37 -38.42 -28.72
CA GLN A 178 -5.16 -39.19 -28.97
C GLN A 178 -4.47 -38.75 -30.26
N GLU A 179 -5.23 -38.55 -31.33
CA GLU A 179 -4.72 -38.05 -32.61
C GLU A 179 -4.15 -36.63 -32.45
N TYR A 180 -4.86 -35.73 -31.75
CA TYR A 180 -4.42 -34.38 -31.45
C TYR A 180 -3.06 -34.36 -30.71
N PHE A 181 -2.95 -35.13 -29.62
CA PHE A 181 -1.70 -35.17 -28.86
C PHE A 181 -0.57 -35.86 -29.61
N THR A 182 -0.86 -36.86 -30.45
CA THR A 182 0.12 -37.51 -31.30
C THR A 182 0.69 -36.52 -32.32
N LEU A 183 -0.19 -35.78 -33.01
CA LEU A 183 0.20 -34.72 -33.96
C LEU A 183 1.03 -33.63 -33.27
N ARG A 184 0.57 -33.16 -32.10
CA ARG A 184 1.30 -32.17 -31.28
C ARG A 184 2.70 -32.65 -30.94
N LYS A 185 2.85 -33.90 -30.50
CA LYS A 185 4.15 -34.50 -30.11
C LYS A 185 5.07 -34.67 -31.32
N GLU A 186 4.53 -35.01 -32.49
CA GLU A 186 5.30 -35.05 -33.74
C GLU A 186 5.86 -33.67 -34.11
N ILE A 187 5.02 -32.63 -34.05
CA ILE A 187 5.42 -31.25 -34.36
C ILE A 187 6.52 -30.78 -33.39
N ILE A 188 6.35 -31.03 -32.08
CA ILE A 188 7.36 -30.68 -31.06
C ILE A 188 8.68 -31.40 -31.35
N ASN A 189 8.65 -32.71 -31.58
CA ASN A 189 9.86 -33.48 -31.88
C ASN A 189 10.58 -32.98 -33.14
N ASN A 190 9.83 -32.63 -34.18
CA ASN A 190 10.39 -32.07 -35.41
C ASN A 190 10.98 -30.68 -35.18
N LEU A 191 10.33 -29.84 -34.36
CA LEU A 191 10.82 -28.52 -33.98
C LEU A 191 12.09 -28.60 -33.13
N GLU A 192 12.16 -29.53 -32.18
CA GLU A 192 13.34 -29.74 -31.32
C GLU A 192 14.57 -30.28 -32.08
N LYS A 193 14.35 -31.06 -33.13
CA LYS A 193 15.40 -31.61 -34.02
C LYS A 193 15.84 -30.63 -35.11
N SER A 194 15.16 -29.51 -35.27
CA SER A 194 15.50 -28.49 -36.26
C SER A 194 16.82 -27.78 -35.92
N ASN A 195 17.39 -27.11 -36.91
CA ASN A 195 18.57 -26.25 -36.74
C ASN A 195 18.19 -24.82 -36.28
N LEU A 196 16.93 -24.58 -35.94
CA LEU A 196 16.47 -23.28 -35.45
C LEU A 196 17.19 -22.89 -34.17
N ASN A 197 17.42 -21.59 -34.01
CA ASN A 197 18.00 -21.07 -32.79
C ASN A 197 16.99 -21.22 -31.65
N LYS A 198 17.23 -22.18 -30.75
CA LYS A 198 16.33 -22.45 -29.60
C LYS A 198 16.21 -21.30 -28.60
N GLN A 199 17.07 -20.29 -28.72
CA GLN A 199 17.03 -19.05 -27.92
C GLN A 199 16.33 -17.91 -28.64
N SER A 200 15.90 -18.07 -29.91
CA SER A 200 15.16 -17.03 -30.62
C SER A 200 13.77 -16.85 -30.02
N GLU A 201 13.28 -15.60 -30.00
CA GLU A 201 11.91 -15.28 -29.59
C GLU A 201 10.91 -16.09 -30.43
N TYR A 202 11.20 -16.29 -31.71
CA TYR A 202 10.38 -17.04 -32.65
C TYR A 202 10.25 -18.52 -32.30
N TYR A 203 11.35 -19.19 -31.95
CA TYR A 203 11.31 -20.58 -31.49
C TYR A 203 10.46 -20.73 -30.22
N ILE A 204 10.68 -19.83 -29.24
CA ILE A 204 9.98 -19.83 -27.95
C ILE A 204 8.47 -19.59 -28.16
N GLU A 205 8.09 -18.59 -28.94
CA GLU A 205 6.69 -18.30 -29.25
C GLU A 205 6.02 -19.43 -30.04
N THR A 206 6.74 -20.06 -30.98
CA THR A 206 6.26 -21.21 -31.74
C THR A 206 5.99 -22.41 -30.83
N MET A 207 6.96 -22.76 -29.97
CA MET A 207 6.83 -23.84 -28.99
C MET A 207 5.65 -23.59 -28.03
N ASN A 208 5.56 -22.38 -27.47
CA ASN A 208 4.45 -21.99 -26.60
C ASN A 208 3.09 -22.04 -27.31
N THR A 209 3.05 -21.71 -28.60
CA THR A 209 1.83 -21.78 -29.41
C THR A 209 1.39 -23.23 -29.60
N ILE A 210 2.28 -24.13 -30.02
CA ILE A 210 1.99 -25.57 -30.20
C ILE A 210 1.49 -26.20 -28.89
N LEU A 211 1.99 -25.72 -27.75
CA LEU A 211 1.63 -26.27 -26.46
C LEU A 211 0.28 -25.76 -25.92
N GLN A 212 -0.29 -24.65 -26.40
CA GLN A 212 -1.53 -24.08 -25.84
C GLN A 212 -2.77 -24.96 -26.08
N ILE A 213 -3.65 -25.00 -25.06
CA ILE A 213 -4.98 -25.62 -25.13
C ILE A 213 -5.98 -24.66 -24.45
N PRO A 214 -7.01 -24.13 -25.13
CA PRO A 214 -7.25 -24.20 -26.57
C PRO A 214 -6.21 -23.39 -27.38
N LEU A 215 -5.99 -23.78 -28.64
CA LEU A 215 -5.14 -23.03 -29.56
C LEU A 215 -5.85 -21.75 -30.02
N ASN A 216 -5.38 -20.59 -29.57
CA ASN A 216 -5.98 -19.29 -29.94
C ASN A 216 -5.30 -18.68 -31.17
N THR A 217 -5.70 -19.13 -32.37
CA THR A 217 -5.13 -18.70 -33.66
C THR A 217 -5.95 -17.57 -34.28
N ASN A 218 -5.91 -16.37 -33.68
CA ASN A 218 -6.51 -15.18 -34.32
C ASN A 218 -5.75 -14.75 -35.59
N VAL A 219 -6.44 -14.08 -36.52
CA VAL A 219 -5.88 -13.44 -37.74
C VAL A 219 -4.66 -12.54 -37.44
N TRP A 220 -4.58 -12.01 -36.22
CA TRP A 220 -3.43 -11.23 -35.73
C TRP A 220 -2.14 -12.07 -35.63
N ARG A 221 -2.20 -13.33 -35.17
CA ARG A 221 -1.02 -14.22 -35.11
C ARG A 221 -0.51 -14.61 -36.51
N VAL A 222 -1.38 -14.65 -37.52
CA VAL A 222 -0.98 -14.87 -38.93
C VAL A 222 -0.08 -13.73 -39.45
N ARG A 223 -0.31 -12.49 -39.01
CA ARG A 223 0.59 -11.36 -39.36
C ARG A 223 1.94 -11.48 -38.67
N THR A 224 1.98 -11.92 -37.42
CA THR A 224 3.22 -12.19 -36.68
C THR A 224 3.98 -13.35 -37.30
N TYR A 225 3.28 -14.42 -37.69
CA TYR A 225 3.85 -15.57 -38.40
C TYR A 225 4.55 -15.17 -39.71
N ARG A 226 3.95 -14.26 -40.50
CA ARG A 226 4.62 -13.69 -41.69
C ARG A 226 5.88 -12.90 -41.36
N ARG A 227 5.94 -12.27 -40.19
CA ARG A 227 7.15 -11.59 -39.71
C ARG A 227 8.21 -12.60 -39.28
N TRP A 228 7.81 -13.67 -38.59
CA TRP A 228 8.70 -14.77 -38.18
C TRP A 228 9.38 -15.41 -39.40
N ILE A 229 8.63 -15.66 -40.48
CA ILE A 229 9.15 -16.21 -41.75
C ILE A 229 10.23 -15.33 -42.38
N ASN A 230 10.15 -13.99 -42.21
CA ASN A 230 11.15 -13.09 -42.79
C ASN A 230 12.48 -13.11 -42.03
N GLU A 231 12.50 -13.48 -40.75
CA GLU A 231 13.70 -13.49 -39.90
C GLU A 231 14.26 -14.92 -39.72
N GLU A 232 13.41 -15.93 -39.59
CA GLU A 232 13.76 -17.36 -39.59
C GLU A 232 12.86 -18.14 -40.57
N PRO A 233 13.20 -18.19 -41.88
CA PRO A 233 12.35 -18.81 -42.92
C PRO A 233 12.02 -20.28 -42.68
N GLU A 234 12.88 -21.00 -41.96
CA GLU A 234 12.67 -22.39 -41.57
C GLU A 234 11.46 -22.57 -40.63
N ILE A 235 10.90 -21.51 -40.04
CA ILE A 235 9.65 -21.57 -39.25
C ILE A 235 8.41 -21.74 -40.14
N GLU A 236 8.49 -21.35 -41.42
CA GLU A 236 7.39 -21.49 -42.39
C GLU A 236 6.89 -22.94 -42.50
N GLN A 237 7.82 -23.90 -42.46
CA GLN A 237 7.50 -25.33 -42.59
C GLN A 237 6.60 -25.86 -41.46
N TYR A 238 6.58 -25.19 -40.30
CA TYR A 238 5.73 -25.55 -39.16
C TYR A 238 4.37 -24.84 -39.18
N GLY A 239 4.19 -23.82 -40.03
CA GLY A 239 2.97 -23.02 -40.08
C GLY A 239 1.74 -23.85 -40.46
N GLU A 240 1.88 -24.69 -41.50
CA GLU A 240 0.83 -25.62 -41.93
C GLU A 240 0.53 -26.65 -40.83
N SER A 241 1.55 -27.22 -40.18
CA SER A 241 1.33 -28.17 -39.09
C SER A 241 0.64 -27.54 -37.88
N ILE A 242 0.94 -26.29 -37.54
CA ILE A 242 0.28 -25.55 -36.46
C ILE A 242 -1.18 -25.23 -36.81
N LEU A 243 -1.46 -24.86 -38.07
CA LEU A 243 -2.83 -24.66 -38.54
C LEU A 243 -3.63 -25.97 -38.45
N GLN A 244 -3.06 -27.08 -38.95
CA GLN A 244 -3.66 -28.40 -38.85
C GLN A 244 -3.93 -28.81 -37.40
N LEU A 245 -3.00 -28.53 -36.49
CA LEU A 245 -3.18 -28.78 -35.06
C LEU A 245 -4.33 -27.93 -34.48
N GLY A 246 -4.44 -26.67 -34.89
CA GLY A 246 -5.55 -25.79 -34.53
C GLY A 246 -6.90 -26.27 -35.05
N GLU A 247 -6.96 -26.74 -36.29
CA GLU A 247 -8.16 -27.34 -36.89
C GLU A 247 -8.57 -28.64 -36.17
N SER A 248 -7.59 -29.49 -35.84
CA SER A 248 -7.81 -30.70 -35.04
C SER A 248 -8.41 -30.37 -33.67
N TRP A 249 -7.88 -29.35 -32.96
CA TRP A 249 -8.46 -28.90 -31.69
C TRP A 249 -9.88 -28.37 -31.86
N LYS A 250 -10.13 -27.60 -32.92
CA LYS A 250 -11.47 -27.06 -33.20
C LYS A 250 -12.49 -28.18 -33.44
N ALA A 251 -12.13 -29.22 -34.18
CA ALA A 251 -12.98 -30.39 -34.37
C ALA A 251 -13.26 -31.10 -33.03
N THR A 252 -12.25 -31.23 -32.16
CA THR A 252 -12.43 -31.77 -30.81
C THR A 252 -13.39 -30.91 -29.97
N GLU A 253 -13.31 -29.58 -30.06
CA GLU A 253 -14.22 -28.67 -29.36
C GLU A 253 -15.67 -28.81 -29.86
N GLU A 254 -15.86 -28.98 -31.17
CA GLU A 254 -17.17 -29.29 -31.76
C GLU A 254 -17.72 -30.63 -31.23
N GLU A 255 -16.88 -31.67 -31.12
CA GLU A 255 -17.27 -32.97 -30.54
C GLU A 255 -17.59 -32.87 -29.03
N ILE A 256 -16.82 -32.08 -28.26
CA ILE A 256 -17.13 -31.78 -26.86
C ILE A 256 -18.53 -31.17 -26.74
N GLN A 257 -18.84 -30.17 -27.57
CA GLN A 257 -20.15 -29.51 -27.57
C GLN A 257 -21.27 -30.49 -27.95
N LEU A 258 -21.06 -31.34 -28.96
CA LEU A 258 -22.02 -32.37 -29.35
C LEU A 258 -22.29 -33.36 -28.21
N MET A 259 -21.24 -33.81 -27.51
CA MET A 259 -21.38 -34.72 -26.37
C MET A 259 -22.11 -34.05 -25.20
N GLN A 260 -21.79 -32.79 -24.89
CA GLN A 260 -22.51 -32.02 -23.87
C GLN A 260 -23.99 -31.86 -24.23
N GLN A 261 -24.30 -31.57 -25.50
CA GLN A 261 -25.67 -31.44 -25.97
C GLN A 261 -26.43 -32.77 -25.86
N ASP A 262 -25.80 -33.89 -26.22
CA ASP A 262 -26.39 -35.22 -26.09
C ASP A 262 -26.68 -35.57 -24.62
N ILE A 263 -25.72 -35.33 -23.73
CA ILE A 263 -25.89 -35.50 -22.27
C ILE A 263 -27.05 -34.62 -21.77
N GLN A 264 -27.11 -33.35 -22.17
CA GLN A 264 -28.18 -32.43 -21.79
C GLN A 264 -29.55 -32.87 -22.31
N ASN A 265 -29.63 -33.40 -23.54
CA ASN A 265 -30.86 -33.94 -24.10
C ASN A 265 -31.33 -35.14 -23.27
N GLN A 266 -30.44 -36.10 -22.96
CA GLN A 266 -30.79 -37.25 -22.12
C GLN A 266 -31.25 -36.83 -20.71
N ILE A 267 -30.57 -35.85 -20.09
CA ILE A 267 -30.99 -35.28 -18.81
C ILE A 267 -32.39 -34.66 -18.92
N SER A 268 -32.66 -33.91 -19.99
CA SER A 268 -33.97 -33.27 -20.20
C SER A 268 -35.10 -34.30 -20.42
N GLU A 269 -34.79 -35.48 -20.95
CA GLU A 269 -35.76 -36.56 -21.12
C GLU A 269 -36.03 -37.28 -19.77
N ILE A 270 -34.98 -37.58 -19.00
CA ILE A 270 -35.07 -38.34 -17.75
C ILE A 270 -35.60 -37.48 -16.59
N TYR A 271 -35.13 -36.24 -16.48
CA TYR A 271 -35.46 -35.29 -15.40
C TYR A 271 -36.41 -34.19 -15.88
N SER A 272 -37.23 -34.50 -16.89
CA SER A 272 -38.08 -33.57 -17.65
C SER A 272 -38.99 -32.65 -16.83
N GLY A 273 -39.35 -33.00 -15.59
CA GLY A 273 -40.11 -32.11 -14.71
C GLY A 273 -39.25 -30.99 -14.14
N THR A 274 -38.27 -31.36 -13.32
CA THR A 274 -37.44 -30.42 -12.55
C THR A 274 -36.41 -29.69 -13.41
N TYR A 275 -35.74 -30.40 -14.33
CA TYR A 275 -34.66 -29.81 -15.13
C TYR A 275 -35.19 -28.84 -16.19
N ASN A 276 -36.33 -29.17 -16.81
CA ASN A 276 -36.97 -28.24 -17.76
C ASN A 276 -37.52 -27.01 -17.04
N GLN A 277 -38.10 -27.16 -15.84
CA GLN A 277 -38.53 -26.02 -15.03
C GLN A 277 -37.35 -25.11 -14.65
N ILE A 278 -36.21 -25.68 -14.24
CA ILE A 278 -35.01 -24.91 -13.92
C ILE A 278 -34.47 -24.20 -15.16
N ASN A 279 -34.35 -24.89 -16.30
CA ASN A 279 -33.87 -24.29 -17.54
C ASN A 279 -34.82 -23.22 -18.10
N GLU A 280 -36.13 -23.45 -18.06
CA GLU A 280 -37.15 -22.47 -18.44
C GLU A 280 -37.04 -21.24 -17.55
N THR A 281 -36.96 -21.42 -16.23
CA THR A 281 -36.80 -20.33 -15.25
C THR A 281 -35.49 -19.57 -15.47
N GLN A 282 -34.37 -20.25 -15.75
CA GLN A 282 -33.08 -19.63 -16.06
C GLN A 282 -33.08 -18.87 -17.39
N ASN A 283 -33.75 -19.40 -18.41
CA ASN A 283 -33.92 -18.74 -19.70
C ASN A 283 -34.79 -17.49 -19.58
N GLU A 284 -35.88 -17.57 -18.80
CA GLU A 284 -36.71 -16.42 -18.46
C GLU A 284 -35.92 -15.36 -17.67
N LEU A 285 -35.11 -15.79 -16.71
CA LEU A 285 -34.21 -14.91 -15.95
C LEU A 285 -33.24 -14.17 -16.89
N THR A 286 -32.58 -14.92 -17.77
CA THR A 286 -31.63 -14.38 -18.76
C THR A 286 -32.31 -13.39 -19.71
N ASN A 287 -33.55 -13.68 -20.14
CA ASN A 287 -34.32 -12.77 -20.98
C ASN A 287 -34.67 -11.47 -20.22
N ILE A 288 -35.09 -11.56 -18.95
CA ILE A 288 -35.36 -10.39 -18.10
C ILE A 288 -34.09 -9.58 -17.85
N GLU A 289 -32.95 -10.23 -17.60
CA GLU A 289 -31.66 -9.55 -17.43
C GLU A 289 -31.23 -8.81 -18.70
N ASN A 290 -31.42 -9.42 -19.87
CA ASN A 290 -31.18 -8.77 -21.16
C ASN A 290 -32.10 -7.55 -21.35
N GLN A 291 -33.39 -7.65 -21.01
CA GLN A 291 -34.34 -6.53 -21.06
C GLN A 291 -33.95 -5.40 -20.08
N ILE A 292 -33.57 -5.74 -18.85
CA ILE A 292 -33.06 -4.78 -17.85
C ILE A 292 -31.79 -4.09 -18.36
N SER A 293 -30.86 -4.85 -18.94
CA SER A 293 -29.60 -4.31 -19.50
C SER A 293 -29.87 -3.33 -20.64
N GLN A 294 -30.75 -3.69 -21.58
CA GLN A 294 -31.16 -2.81 -22.68
C GLN A 294 -31.84 -1.53 -22.19
N LEU A 295 -32.76 -1.63 -21.22
CA LEU A 295 -33.45 -0.47 -20.65
C LEU A 295 -32.52 0.45 -19.85
N ASN A 296 -31.59 -0.10 -19.05
CA ASN A 296 -30.58 0.70 -18.34
C ASN A 296 -29.67 1.45 -19.33
N LEU A 297 -29.33 0.83 -20.48
CA LEU A 297 -28.54 1.50 -21.52
C LEU A 297 -29.32 2.66 -22.16
N HIS A 298 -30.62 2.49 -22.42
CA HIS A 298 -31.49 3.57 -22.91
C HIS A 298 -31.66 4.68 -21.86
N GLN A 299 -31.89 4.33 -20.60
CA GLN A 299 -32.03 5.26 -19.48
C GLN A 299 -30.76 6.10 -19.30
N SER A 300 -29.58 5.47 -19.22
CA SER A 300 -28.31 6.17 -19.06
C SER A 300 -27.99 7.12 -20.22
N THR A 301 -28.41 6.76 -21.44
CA THR A 301 -28.28 7.61 -22.63
C THR A 301 -29.17 8.86 -22.49
N LEU A 302 -30.45 8.69 -22.11
CA LEU A 302 -31.38 9.80 -21.89
C LEU A 302 -30.98 10.69 -20.71
N GLU A 303 -30.48 10.12 -19.60
CA GLU A 303 -29.97 10.87 -18.44
C GLU A 303 -28.78 11.74 -18.83
N ARG A 304 -27.85 11.20 -19.64
CA ARG A 304 -26.71 11.96 -20.17
C ARG A 304 -27.17 13.11 -21.06
N GLN A 305 -28.15 12.86 -21.95
CA GLN A 305 -28.75 13.90 -22.79
C GLN A 305 -29.42 14.98 -21.94
N ASN A 306 -30.25 14.60 -20.96
CA ASN A 306 -30.92 15.55 -20.07
C ASN A 306 -29.95 16.34 -19.21
N LYS A 307 -28.83 15.77 -18.78
CA LYS A 307 -27.77 16.51 -18.07
C LYS A 307 -27.15 17.59 -18.95
N ILE A 308 -26.90 17.29 -20.23
CA ILE A 308 -26.39 18.27 -21.19
C ILE A 308 -27.43 19.38 -21.43
N ILE A 309 -28.68 18.99 -21.68
CA ILE A 309 -29.78 19.94 -21.91
C ILE A 309 -29.97 20.84 -20.67
N TYR A 310 -29.98 20.26 -19.46
CA TYR A 310 -30.09 21.02 -18.21
C TYR A 310 -28.97 22.05 -18.04
N ASN A 311 -27.72 21.67 -18.32
CA ASN A 311 -26.60 22.60 -18.27
C ASN A 311 -26.75 23.74 -19.29
N ASN A 312 -27.21 23.44 -20.51
CA ASN A 312 -27.48 24.46 -21.52
C ASN A 312 -28.60 25.41 -21.09
N LEU A 313 -29.70 24.85 -20.54
CA LEU A 313 -30.81 25.63 -19.99
C LEU A 313 -30.35 26.54 -18.83
N MET A 314 -29.47 26.04 -17.95
CA MET A 314 -28.93 26.84 -16.84
C MET A 314 -28.02 27.97 -17.32
N ASN A 315 -27.13 27.70 -18.30
CA ASN A 315 -26.27 28.71 -18.90
C ASN A 315 -27.09 29.81 -19.60
N LEU A 316 -28.14 29.43 -20.34
CA LEU A 316 -29.07 30.37 -20.97
C LEU A 316 -29.87 31.16 -19.91
N GLY A 317 -30.26 30.51 -18.81
CA GLY A 317 -30.90 31.15 -17.66
C GLY A 317 -30.01 32.22 -16.99
N ASP A 318 -28.72 31.95 -16.82
CA ASP A 318 -27.76 32.93 -16.28
C ASP A 318 -27.59 34.14 -17.21
N ILE A 319 -27.55 33.93 -18.53
CA ILE A 319 -27.54 35.00 -19.52
C ILE A 319 -28.82 35.84 -19.41
N LEU A 320 -29.99 35.20 -19.35
CA LEU A 320 -31.27 35.89 -19.20
C LEU A 320 -31.33 36.68 -17.89
N LYS A 321 -30.78 36.17 -16.78
CA LYS A 321 -30.75 36.88 -15.49
C LYS A 321 -29.89 38.15 -15.56
N VAL A 322 -28.73 38.08 -16.20
CA VAL A 322 -27.85 39.24 -16.38
C VAL A 322 -28.48 40.29 -17.30
N GLU A 323 -29.06 39.86 -18.42
CA GLU A 323 -29.71 40.78 -19.35
C GLU A 323 -31.00 41.36 -18.76
N HIS A 324 -31.72 40.61 -17.90
CA HIS A 324 -32.86 41.12 -17.12
C HIS A 324 -32.46 42.27 -16.19
N GLU A 325 -31.40 42.09 -15.39
CA GLU A 325 -30.91 43.15 -14.50
C GLU A 325 -30.43 44.38 -15.27
N ARG A 326 -29.85 44.20 -16.46
CA ARG A 326 -29.48 45.31 -17.35
C ARG A 326 -30.70 46.06 -17.88
N VAL A 327 -31.74 45.35 -18.31
CA VAL A 327 -33.00 45.96 -18.77
C VAL A 327 -33.67 46.70 -17.61
N LYS A 328 -33.75 46.10 -16.42
CA LYS A 328 -34.28 46.70 -15.19
C LYS A 328 -33.54 47.97 -14.77
N SER A 329 -32.21 47.91 -14.71
CA SER A 329 -31.38 49.08 -14.37
C SER A 329 -31.53 50.21 -15.39
N SER A 330 -31.55 49.86 -16.68
CA SER A 330 -31.74 50.84 -17.76
C SER A 330 -33.15 51.45 -17.73
N TYR A 331 -34.16 50.65 -17.38
CA TYR A 331 -35.54 51.12 -17.19
C TYR A 331 -35.66 52.10 -16.02
N GLU A 332 -35.08 51.81 -14.85
CA GLU A 332 -35.12 52.71 -13.70
C GLU A 332 -34.42 54.06 -13.99
N ILE A 333 -33.36 54.06 -14.80
CA ILE A 333 -32.72 55.30 -15.28
C ILE A 333 -33.67 56.09 -16.19
N LEU A 334 -34.34 55.41 -17.12
CA LEU A 334 -35.29 56.03 -18.05
C LEU A 334 -36.54 56.57 -17.34
N LYS A 335 -37.01 55.88 -16.29
CA LYS A 335 -38.20 56.23 -15.50
C LYS A 335 -38.02 57.49 -14.66
N ASN A 336 -36.82 57.74 -14.15
CA ASN A 336 -36.50 58.89 -13.30
C ASN A 336 -36.16 60.17 -14.08
N GLN A 337 -36.13 60.13 -15.42
CA GLN A 337 -35.98 61.31 -16.27
C GLN A 337 -37.34 62.00 -16.41
N ASN A 338 -37.42 63.26 -15.96
CA ASN A 338 -38.65 64.05 -16.07
C ASN A 338 -38.84 64.52 -17.52
N LEU A 339 -39.44 63.66 -18.36
CA LEU A 339 -39.67 63.87 -19.79
C LEU A 339 -40.67 65.02 -20.10
N THR A 340 -41.08 65.80 -19.11
CA THR A 340 -42.07 66.88 -19.22
C THR A 340 -41.46 68.28 -19.43
N GLN A 341 -40.14 68.47 -19.25
CA GLN A 341 -39.46 69.73 -19.54
C GLN A 341 -38.48 69.59 -20.70
N VAL A 342 -39.03 69.59 -21.91
CA VAL A 342 -38.25 69.87 -23.12
C VAL A 342 -38.29 71.40 -23.33
N GLU A 343 -37.31 72.12 -22.80
CA GLU A 343 -37.17 73.56 -23.06
C GLU A 343 -36.63 73.82 -24.47
N GLY A 344 -37.29 74.72 -25.22
CA GLY A 344 -36.58 75.54 -26.22
C GLY A 344 -37.10 75.63 -27.66
N LYS A 345 -38.41 75.75 -27.90
CA LYS A 345 -39.14 76.60 -28.90
C LYS A 345 -40.34 75.89 -29.55
N LEU A 346 -41.42 76.65 -29.77
CA LEU A 346 -42.76 76.22 -30.20
C LEU A 346 -42.77 75.29 -31.43
N PRO A 347 -43.62 74.23 -31.43
CA PRO A 347 -43.82 73.33 -32.56
C PRO A 347 -44.78 73.90 -33.62
N LEU A 348 -44.44 73.69 -34.90
CA LEU A 348 -45.33 73.84 -36.05
C LEU A 348 -45.95 72.48 -36.37
N PHE A 349 -47.29 72.39 -36.30
CA PHE A 349 -48.19 71.36 -36.83
C PHE A 349 -47.77 69.86 -36.76
N GLY A 350 -48.51 69.10 -35.95
CA GLY A 350 -48.96 67.74 -36.32
C GLY A 350 -48.10 66.52 -35.96
N GLU A 351 -46.79 66.63 -35.75
CA GLU A 351 -45.92 65.43 -35.65
C GLU A 351 -45.53 64.98 -34.21
N ASP A 352 -45.74 65.79 -33.17
CA ASP A 352 -45.23 65.46 -31.81
C ASP A 352 -46.18 64.65 -30.91
N LYS A 353 -47.47 64.51 -31.27
CA LYS A 353 -48.41 63.70 -30.46
C LYS A 353 -48.07 62.21 -30.53
N LEU A 354 -47.68 61.73 -31.72
CA LEU A 354 -47.28 60.34 -31.93
C LEU A 354 -46.00 59.99 -31.15
N PHE A 355 -45.09 60.94 -31.01
CA PHE A 355 -43.85 60.78 -30.26
C PHE A 355 -44.11 60.66 -28.75
N TYR A 356 -44.87 61.58 -28.16
CA TYR A 356 -45.27 61.49 -26.76
C TYR A 356 -46.13 60.26 -26.48
N ASP A 357 -47.08 59.92 -27.37
CA ASP A 357 -47.89 58.70 -27.26
C ASP A 357 -47.02 57.43 -27.35
N ASN A 358 -45.97 57.40 -28.16
CA ASN A 358 -45.06 56.26 -28.28
C ASN A 358 -44.10 56.13 -27.08
N VAL A 359 -43.59 57.23 -26.54
CA VAL A 359 -42.78 57.23 -25.30
C VAL A 359 -43.62 56.86 -24.08
N GLN A 360 -44.87 57.33 -24.03
CA GLN A 360 -45.82 56.99 -22.97
C GLN A 360 -46.30 55.53 -23.09
N LYS A 361 -46.55 55.03 -24.31
CA LYS A 361 -46.81 53.60 -24.57
C LYS A 361 -45.60 52.73 -24.26
N PHE A 362 -44.39 53.18 -24.57
CA PHE A 362 -43.16 52.48 -24.22
C PHE A 362 -42.99 52.38 -22.70
N SER A 363 -43.23 53.48 -21.99
CA SER A 363 -43.27 53.50 -20.51
C SER A 363 -44.32 52.53 -19.95
N GLN A 364 -45.53 52.49 -20.51
CA GLN A 364 -46.60 51.57 -20.10
C GLN A 364 -46.26 50.09 -20.40
N VAL A 365 -45.73 49.80 -21.60
CA VAL A 365 -45.31 48.46 -22.02
C VAL A 365 -44.14 47.95 -21.17
N MET A 366 -43.16 48.81 -20.89
CA MET A 366 -42.02 48.47 -20.03
C MET A 366 -42.44 48.21 -18.59
N ASN A 367 -43.45 48.92 -18.08
CA ASN A 367 -43.98 48.69 -16.74
C ASN A 367 -44.70 47.33 -16.64
N ILE A 368 -45.47 46.96 -17.66
CA ILE A 368 -46.15 45.65 -17.74
C ILE A 368 -45.14 44.51 -17.92
N ALA A 369 -44.13 44.69 -18.80
CA ALA A 369 -43.05 43.72 -18.97
C ALA A 369 -42.24 43.53 -17.68
N TYR A 370 -42.00 44.61 -16.92
CA TYR A 370 -41.31 44.59 -15.63
C TYR A 370 -42.12 43.86 -14.54
N GLU A 371 -43.44 44.06 -14.46
CA GLU A 371 -44.29 43.33 -13.50
C GLU A 371 -44.33 41.83 -13.79
N ASN A 372 -44.42 41.43 -15.07
CA ASN A 372 -44.35 40.02 -15.47
C ASN A 372 -42.96 39.41 -15.18
N LEU A 373 -41.89 40.21 -15.26
CA LEU A 373 -40.53 39.77 -14.97
C LEU A 373 -40.23 39.67 -13.44
N ASN A 374 -40.80 40.52 -12.60
CA ASN A 374 -40.61 40.40 -11.14
C ASN A 374 -41.37 39.22 -10.51
N ALA A 375 -42.33 38.60 -11.21
CA ALA A 375 -43.03 37.39 -10.73
C ALA A 375 -42.18 36.10 -10.82
N ILE A 376 -40.98 36.18 -11.43
CA ILE A 376 -40.10 35.04 -11.74
C ILE A 376 -39.49 34.39 -10.49
N ASP A 377 -39.20 35.15 -9.45
CA ASP A 377 -38.64 34.61 -8.20
C ASP A 377 -39.58 33.58 -7.54
N SER A 378 -40.90 33.67 -7.82
CA SER A 378 -41.90 32.70 -7.37
C SER A 378 -41.97 31.43 -8.24
N PHE A 379 -41.43 31.45 -9.46
CA PHE A 379 -41.63 30.41 -10.48
C PHE A 379 -40.50 29.37 -10.54
N LEU A 380 -39.31 29.69 -10.01
CA LEU A 380 -38.20 28.74 -9.79
C LEU A 380 -38.58 27.56 -8.87
N GLN A 381 -39.74 27.61 -8.20
CA GLN A 381 -40.28 26.51 -7.41
C GLN A 381 -41.26 25.59 -8.17
N ASN A 382 -41.78 25.96 -9.36
CA ASN A 382 -42.90 25.25 -10.01
C ASN A 382 -42.65 24.71 -11.44
N GLY A 383 -41.44 24.82 -12.00
CA GLY A 383 -41.07 24.08 -13.23
C GLY A 383 -40.47 24.96 -14.34
N LEU A 384 -39.37 24.48 -14.92
CA LEU A 384 -38.53 25.22 -15.86
C LEU A 384 -39.18 25.47 -17.24
N VAL A 385 -40.09 24.59 -17.67
CA VAL A 385 -40.61 24.53 -19.06
C VAL A 385 -41.68 25.60 -19.32
N ASP A 386 -42.67 25.73 -18.43
CA ASP A 386 -43.77 26.69 -18.60
C ASP A 386 -43.28 28.14 -18.44
N THR A 387 -42.24 28.33 -17.61
CA THR A 387 -41.59 29.63 -17.38
C THR A 387 -40.95 30.17 -18.66
N VAL A 388 -40.24 29.33 -19.41
CA VAL A 388 -39.54 29.71 -20.65
C VAL A 388 -40.52 30.10 -21.77
N GLY A 389 -41.67 29.42 -21.87
CA GLY A 389 -42.70 29.76 -22.85
C GLY A 389 -43.29 31.16 -22.62
N LEU A 390 -43.53 31.52 -21.36
CA LEU A 390 -44.08 32.82 -20.97
C LEU A 390 -43.06 33.96 -21.19
N TYR A 391 -41.77 33.69 -20.97
CA TYR A 391 -40.69 34.59 -21.38
C TYR A 391 -40.76 34.87 -22.88
N ALA A 392 -40.86 33.84 -23.73
CA ALA A 392 -40.86 34.00 -25.18
C ALA A 392 -41.94 34.96 -25.69
N GLU A 393 -43.15 34.88 -25.15
CA GLU A 393 -44.28 35.74 -25.53
C GLU A 393 -44.05 37.22 -25.16
N VAL A 394 -43.57 37.49 -23.94
CA VAL A 394 -43.28 38.86 -23.47
C VAL A 394 -42.17 39.51 -24.32
N TYR A 395 -41.16 38.73 -24.74
CA TYR A 395 -40.04 39.25 -25.52
C TYR A 395 -40.34 39.43 -27.01
N GLN A 396 -41.11 38.52 -27.63
CA GLN A 396 -41.62 38.74 -29.00
C GLN A 396 -42.42 40.05 -29.06
N PHE A 397 -43.21 40.32 -28.02
CA PHE A 397 -43.94 41.58 -27.89
C PHE A 397 -43.01 42.80 -27.77
N LEU A 398 -41.96 42.75 -26.96
CA LEU A 398 -40.99 43.85 -26.85
C LEU A 398 -40.25 44.12 -28.18
N ASN A 399 -39.72 43.06 -28.82
CA ASN A 399 -38.97 43.19 -30.07
C ASN A 399 -39.81 43.81 -31.20
N ALA A 400 -41.08 43.40 -31.33
CA ALA A 400 -42.01 43.94 -32.34
C ALA A 400 -42.34 45.44 -32.16
N ASN A 401 -42.10 46.01 -30.97
CA ASN A 401 -42.46 47.39 -30.65
C ASN A 401 -41.26 48.35 -30.54
N PHE A 402 -40.01 47.85 -30.41
CA PHE A 402 -38.81 48.69 -30.29
C PHE A 402 -38.40 49.43 -31.57
N ASP A 403 -38.64 48.87 -32.76
CA ASP A 403 -38.23 49.48 -34.03
C ASP A 403 -39.00 50.77 -34.41
N LYS A 404 -40.06 51.11 -33.65
CA LYS A 404 -40.88 52.31 -33.88
C LYS A 404 -40.38 53.56 -33.13
N ILE A 405 -39.31 53.48 -32.34
CA ILE A 405 -38.81 54.56 -31.46
C ILE A 405 -37.51 55.15 -32.03
N TYR A 406 -37.60 55.94 -33.11
CA TYR A 406 -36.44 56.63 -33.68
C TYR A 406 -36.73 58.12 -33.94
N ALA A 407 -36.87 58.92 -32.87
CA ALA A 407 -36.92 60.38 -32.94
C ALA A 407 -36.61 61.08 -31.60
N ILE A 408 -35.53 60.75 -30.89
CA ILE A 408 -35.10 61.52 -29.70
C ILE A 408 -33.83 62.32 -30.05
N LYS A 409 -33.93 63.65 -29.96
CA LYS A 409 -32.90 64.61 -30.40
C LYS A 409 -31.93 65.06 -29.30
N ASP A 410 -32.02 64.52 -28.09
CA ASP A 410 -31.05 64.75 -27.02
C ASP A 410 -30.16 63.51 -26.81
N LYS A 411 -29.01 63.51 -27.50
CA LYS A 411 -28.29 62.29 -27.88
C LYS A 411 -27.35 61.73 -26.79
N ASN A 412 -27.05 62.45 -25.71
CA ASN A 412 -25.95 62.04 -24.82
C ASN A 412 -26.37 61.42 -23.48
N ALA A 413 -27.53 61.76 -22.91
CA ALA A 413 -27.94 61.26 -21.59
C ALA A 413 -28.72 59.93 -21.62
N ILE A 414 -29.49 59.68 -22.67
CA ILE A 414 -30.48 58.58 -22.74
C ILE A 414 -30.04 57.46 -23.71
N LEU A 415 -29.20 57.78 -24.69
CA LEU A 415 -28.76 56.85 -25.73
C LEU A 415 -28.09 55.57 -25.20
N PRO A 416 -27.21 55.62 -24.17
CA PRO A 416 -26.58 54.41 -23.63
C PRO A 416 -27.59 53.44 -23.00
N SER A 417 -28.54 53.94 -22.20
CA SER A 417 -29.57 53.12 -21.56
C SER A 417 -30.54 52.52 -22.58
N TYR A 418 -30.93 53.28 -23.61
CA TYR A 418 -31.75 52.75 -24.71
C TYR A 418 -31.03 51.68 -25.53
N GLN A 419 -29.77 51.91 -25.89
CA GLN A 419 -28.94 50.93 -26.62
C GLN A 419 -28.72 49.67 -25.79
N ALA A 420 -28.51 49.80 -24.48
CA ALA A 420 -28.43 48.68 -23.56
C ALA A 420 -29.72 47.84 -23.62
N VAL A 421 -30.90 48.46 -23.44
CA VAL A 421 -32.18 47.74 -23.51
C VAL A 421 -32.39 47.05 -24.85
N LYS A 422 -32.14 47.73 -25.98
CA LYS A 422 -32.27 47.11 -27.32
C LYS A 422 -31.32 45.92 -27.49
N SER A 423 -30.05 46.08 -27.09
CA SER A 423 -29.05 45.02 -27.22
C SER A 423 -29.36 43.82 -26.32
N SER A 424 -29.80 44.07 -25.08
CA SER A 424 -30.23 43.04 -24.14
C SER A 424 -31.47 42.32 -24.66
N THR A 425 -32.45 43.05 -25.21
CA THR A 425 -33.67 42.46 -25.80
C THR A 425 -33.34 41.54 -26.98
N LEU A 426 -32.42 41.94 -27.87
CA LEU A 426 -31.99 41.11 -29.00
C LEU A 426 -31.25 39.84 -28.54
N LYS A 427 -30.36 39.95 -27.54
CA LYS A 427 -29.66 38.79 -26.97
C LYS A 427 -30.61 37.83 -26.28
N MET A 428 -31.56 38.35 -25.51
CA MET A 428 -32.59 37.56 -24.84
C MET A 428 -33.49 36.85 -25.86
N SER A 429 -33.88 37.51 -26.96
CA SER A 429 -34.64 36.88 -28.06
C SER A 429 -33.88 35.71 -28.68
N ALA A 430 -32.60 35.87 -29.00
CA ALA A 430 -31.78 34.80 -29.56
C ALA A 430 -31.63 33.62 -28.59
N SER A 431 -31.47 33.87 -27.29
CA SER A 431 -31.43 32.83 -26.26
C SER A 431 -32.78 32.11 -26.10
N ILE A 432 -33.90 32.78 -26.33
CA ILE A 432 -35.25 32.19 -26.26
C ILE A 432 -35.53 31.23 -27.41
N ASP A 433 -35.11 31.57 -28.63
CA ASP A 433 -35.24 30.69 -29.81
C ASP A 433 -34.50 29.36 -29.60
N GLU A 434 -33.46 29.34 -28.76
CA GLU A 434 -32.71 28.15 -28.37
C GLU A 434 -33.35 27.41 -27.17
N LEU A 435 -34.00 28.12 -26.25
CA LEU A 435 -34.59 27.54 -25.03
C LEU A 435 -35.84 26.68 -25.29
N VAL A 436 -36.72 27.09 -26.21
CA VAL A 436 -37.99 26.37 -26.51
C VAL A 436 -37.75 24.92 -26.98
N PRO A 437 -36.91 24.65 -27.99
CA PRO A 437 -36.66 23.26 -28.40
C PRO A 437 -35.96 22.44 -27.31
N LEU A 438 -35.04 23.03 -26.55
CA LEU A 438 -34.34 22.37 -25.45
C LEU A 438 -35.28 21.96 -24.31
N THR A 439 -36.22 22.84 -23.94
CA THR A 439 -37.21 22.54 -22.88
C THR A 439 -38.21 21.47 -23.30
N GLN A 440 -38.68 21.48 -24.55
CA GLN A 440 -39.52 20.42 -25.10
C GLN A 440 -38.80 19.07 -25.11
N GLN A 441 -37.52 19.05 -25.52
CA GLN A 441 -36.70 17.85 -25.52
C GLN A 441 -36.44 17.33 -24.09
N TYR A 442 -36.13 18.21 -23.14
CA TYR A 442 -35.94 17.84 -21.72
C TYR A 442 -37.20 17.22 -21.12
N SER A 443 -38.38 17.81 -21.38
CA SER A 443 -39.67 17.31 -20.92
C SER A 443 -39.99 15.93 -21.51
N SER A 444 -39.84 15.77 -22.83
CA SER A 444 -40.03 14.49 -23.53
C SER A 444 -39.12 13.39 -22.95
N ASN A 445 -37.84 13.69 -22.76
CA ASN A 445 -36.88 12.76 -22.17
C ASN A 445 -37.24 12.40 -20.72
N THR A 446 -37.72 13.37 -19.93
CA THR A 446 -38.12 13.14 -18.53
C THR A 446 -39.34 12.20 -18.44
N ILE A 447 -40.30 12.35 -19.35
CA ILE A 447 -41.46 11.44 -19.45
C ILE A 447 -40.99 10.02 -19.81
N GLN A 448 -40.08 9.88 -20.78
CA GLN A 448 -39.52 8.58 -21.16
C GLN A 448 -38.70 7.94 -20.03
N LEU A 449 -37.93 8.72 -19.28
CA LEU A 449 -37.19 8.25 -18.10
C LEU A 449 -38.13 7.72 -17.02
N ALA A 450 -39.26 8.40 -16.78
CA ALA A 450 -40.28 7.91 -15.84
C ALA A 450 -40.87 6.56 -16.30
N GLN A 451 -41.20 6.43 -17.60
CA GLN A 451 -41.70 5.18 -18.18
C GLN A 451 -40.68 4.03 -18.07
N PHE A 452 -39.40 4.28 -18.36
CA PHE A 452 -38.35 3.27 -18.21
C PHE A 452 -38.11 2.90 -16.74
N SER A 453 -38.20 3.86 -15.81
CA SER A 453 -38.06 3.57 -14.38
C SER A 453 -39.17 2.64 -13.87
N GLU A 454 -40.40 2.81 -14.36
CA GLU A 454 -41.54 1.96 -14.03
C GLU A 454 -41.36 0.55 -14.63
N GLN A 455 -40.98 0.44 -15.90
CA GLN A 455 -40.68 -0.84 -16.55
C GLN A 455 -39.54 -1.59 -15.85
N LEU A 456 -38.46 -0.88 -15.48
CA LEU A 456 -37.35 -1.48 -14.73
C LEU A 456 -37.76 -1.95 -13.35
N SER A 457 -38.66 -1.22 -12.66
CA SER A 457 -39.20 -1.64 -11.38
C SER A 457 -39.98 -2.96 -11.51
N GLN A 458 -40.85 -3.06 -12.52
CA GLN A 458 -41.63 -4.27 -12.80
C GLN A 458 -40.72 -5.46 -13.15
N LEU A 459 -39.73 -5.25 -14.03
CA LEU A 459 -38.78 -6.29 -14.43
C LEU A 459 -37.91 -6.76 -13.26
N ARG A 460 -37.47 -5.85 -12.38
CA ARG A 460 -36.70 -6.22 -11.17
C ARG A 460 -37.53 -7.02 -10.19
N GLU A 461 -38.81 -6.68 -10.01
CA GLU A 461 -39.71 -7.45 -9.16
C GLU A 461 -39.96 -8.86 -9.74
N SER A 462 -40.19 -8.97 -11.05
CA SER A 462 -40.30 -10.26 -11.76
C SER A 462 -39.01 -11.08 -11.65
N ARG A 463 -37.85 -10.44 -11.83
CA ARG A 463 -36.54 -11.09 -11.65
C ARG A 463 -36.39 -11.66 -10.24
N GLN A 464 -36.73 -10.88 -9.22
CA GLN A 464 -36.60 -11.31 -7.82
C GLN A 464 -37.56 -12.47 -7.49
N LYS A 465 -38.76 -12.48 -8.06
CA LYS A 465 -39.70 -13.61 -7.93
C LYS A 465 -39.13 -14.88 -8.57
N LEU A 466 -38.63 -14.78 -9.81
CA LEU A 466 -38.00 -15.91 -10.52
C LEU A 466 -36.71 -16.39 -9.84
N GLU A 467 -35.88 -15.48 -9.30
CA GLU A 467 -34.68 -15.85 -8.52
C GLU A 467 -35.07 -16.66 -7.27
N ASN A 468 -36.12 -16.24 -6.55
CA ASN A 468 -36.59 -16.96 -5.37
C ASN A 468 -37.17 -18.34 -5.72
N GLU A 469 -37.94 -18.42 -6.81
CA GLU A 469 -38.50 -19.68 -7.32
C GLU A 469 -37.40 -20.63 -7.77
N LEU A 470 -36.41 -20.13 -8.51
CA LEU A 470 -35.22 -20.87 -8.93
C LEU A 470 -34.41 -21.37 -7.73
N ASN A 471 -34.20 -20.55 -6.70
CA ASN A 471 -33.47 -20.94 -5.49
C ASN A 471 -34.17 -22.06 -4.72
N ILE A 472 -35.50 -22.02 -4.63
CA ILE A 472 -36.30 -23.09 -3.99
C ILE A 472 -36.14 -24.38 -4.80
N LEU A 473 -36.35 -24.33 -6.13
CA LEU A 473 -36.20 -25.47 -7.02
C LEU A 473 -34.80 -26.10 -6.95
N ILE A 474 -33.75 -25.26 -6.89
CA ILE A 474 -32.36 -25.72 -6.75
C ILE A 474 -32.15 -26.37 -5.37
N SER A 475 -32.62 -25.76 -4.28
CA SER A 475 -32.41 -26.28 -2.93
C SER A 475 -33.09 -27.64 -2.68
N GLU A 476 -34.23 -27.88 -3.32
CA GLU A 476 -34.96 -29.15 -3.22
C GLU A 476 -34.30 -30.28 -4.03
N ASN A 477 -33.38 -29.94 -4.96
CA ASN A 477 -32.76 -30.89 -5.90
C ASN A 477 -31.22 -30.77 -5.93
N GLU A 478 -30.62 -30.24 -4.87
CA GLU A 478 -29.19 -29.85 -4.82
C GLU A 478 -28.25 -31.01 -5.19
N GLU A 479 -28.49 -32.20 -4.62
CA GLU A 479 -27.67 -33.39 -4.88
C GLU A 479 -27.77 -33.86 -6.35
N THR A 480 -29.00 -33.90 -6.89
CA THR A 480 -29.25 -34.31 -8.28
C THR A 480 -28.65 -33.31 -9.27
N LEU A 481 -28.77 -32.01 -8.99
CA LEU A 481 -28.20 -30.96 -9.84
C LEU A 481 -26.66 -30.96 -9.80
N SER A 482 -26.06 -31.19 -8.62
CA SER A 482 -24.60 -31.34 -8.51
C SER A 482 -24.10 -32.55 -9.30
N ASN A 483 -24.83 -33.67 -9.27
CA ASN A 483 -24.48 -34.86 -10.03
C ASN A 483 -24.64 -34.64 -11.55
N ILE A 484 -25.71 -33.97 -11.97
CA ILE A 484 -25.91 -33.53 -13.36
C ILE A 484 -24.75 -32.64 -13.83
N GLU A 485 -24.34 -31.66 -13.02
CA GLU A 485 -23.24 -30.74 -13.37
C GLU A 485 -21.91 -31.49 -13.60
N LYS A 486 -21.60 -32.49 -12.76
CA LYS A 486 -20.42 -33.35 -12.95
C LYS A 486 -20.48 -34.12 -14.27
N ILE A 487 -21.65 -34.65 -14.62
CA ILE A 487 -21.86 -35.43 -15.85
C ILE A 487 -21.80 -34.53 -17.09
N ILE A 488 -22.38 -33.33 -17.06
CA ILE A 488 -22.29 -32.35 -18.16
C ILE A 488 -20.84 -31.94 -18.44
N ASN A 489 -19.98 -31.91 -17.41
CA ASN A 489 -18.57 -31.54 -17.52
C ASN A 489 -17.63 -32.73 -17.80
N LEU A 490 -18.17 -33.95 -17.97
CA LEU A 490 -17.42 -35.17 -18.25
C LEU A 490 -16.53 -35.09 -19.51
N PRO A 491 -16.95 -34.43 -20.63
CA PRO A 491 -16.07 -34.20 -21.79
C PRO A 491 -14.78 -33.46 -21.43
N PHE A 492 -14.85 -32.44 -20.56
CA PHE A 492 -13.66 -31.69 -20.13
C PHE A 492 -12.75 -32.53 -19.22
N LEU A 493 -13.33 -33.37 -18.36
CA LEU A 493 -12.56 -34.32 -17.57
C LEU A 493 -11.79 -35.32 -18.45
N ILE A 494 -12.40 -35.78 -19.56
CA ILE A 494 -11.72 -36.63 -20.55
C ILE A 494 -10.52 -35.92 -21.17
N VAL A 495 -10.64 -34.63 -21.51
CA VAL A 495 -9.50 -33.84 -22.01
C VAL A 495 -8.35 -33.83 -20.98
N TYR A 496 -8.65 -33.64 -19.70
CA TYR A 496 -7.65 -33.69 -18.63
C TYR A 496 -6.99 -35.07 -18.55
N VAL A 497 -7.77 -36.15 -18.56
CA VAL A 497 -7.28 -37.54 -18.52
C VAL A 497 -6.40 -37.87 -19.73
N GLU A 498 -6.77 -37.43 -20.94
CA GLU A 498 -5.94 -37.68 -22.13
C GLU A 498 -4.66 -36.82 -22.12
N ASN A 499 -4.69 -35.61 -21.56
CA ASN A 499 -3.50 -34.79 -21.37
C ASN A 499 -2.55 -35.41 -20.33
N THR A 500 -3.07 -35.99 -19.25
CA THR A 500 -2.22 -36.65 -18.24
C THR A 500 -1.52 -37.89 -18.76
N LYS A 501 -1.94 -38.49 -19.87
CA LYS A 501 -1.23 -39.62 -20.51
C LYS A 501 0.02 -39.18 -21.28
N GLN A 502 0.17 -37.89 -21.58
CA GLN A 502 1.31 -37.37 -22.33
C GLN A 502 2.54 -37.23 -21.44
N GLU A 503 3.55 -38.06 -21.68
CA GLU A 503 4.83 -37.96 -20.98
C GLU A 503 5.52 -36.62 -21.24
N ILE A 504 5.99 -35.98 -20.17
CA ILE A 504 6.71 -34.70 -20.21
C ILE A 504 8.19 -34.99 -20.44
N THR A 505 8.75 -34.46 -21.52
CA THR A 505 10.12 -34.71 -21.95
C THR A 505 10.98 -33.45 -22.02
N ASN A 506 10.35 -32.28 -21.96
CA ASN A 506 11.06 -31.00 -21.94
C ASN A 506 10.43 -29.98 -20.97
N ASN A 507 11.17 -28.89 -20.70
CA ASN A 507 10.75 -27.83 -19.79
C ASN A 507 9.52 -27.05 -20.27
N TYR A 508 9.25 -27.00 -21.57
CA TYR A 508 8.08 -26.30 -22.13
C TYR A 508 6.80 -27.10 -21.89
N GLU A 509 6.83 -28.41 -22.17
CA GLU A 509 5.75 -29.37 -21.85
C GLU A 509 5.42 -29.33 -20.36
N SER A 510 6.45 -29.29 -19.51
CA SER A 510 6.30 -29.18 -18.05
C SER A 510 5.52 -27.93 -17.62
N VAL A 511 5.91 -26.75 -18.10
CA VAL A 511 5.22 -25.50 -17.75
C VAL A 511 3.82 -25.43 -18.34
N ASN A 512 3.64 -25.94 -19.55
CA ASN A 512 2.34 -26.00 -20.18
C ASN A 512 1.41 -26.92 -19.40
N TYR A 513 1.86 -28.12 -19.02
CA TYR A 513 1.10 -29.05 -18.20
C TYR A 513 0.68 -28.39 -16.88
N ALA A 514 1.61 -27.78 -16.14
CA ALA A 514 1.30 -27.04 -14.91
C ALA A 514 0.24 -25.95 -15.12
N SER A 515 0.32 -25.22 -16.24
CA SER A 515 -0.61 -24.14 -16.58
C SER A 515 -1.98 -24.66 -17.00
N PHE A 516 -2.02 -25.80 -17.70
CA PHE A 516 -3.26 -26.47 -18.10
C PHE A 516 -3.97 -27.08 -16.89
N MET A 517 -3.24 -27.80 -16.03
CA MET A 517 -3.83 -28.41 -14.82
C MET A 517 -4.34 -27.37 -13.82
N SER A 518 -3.70 -26.19 -13.77
CA SER A 518 -4.18 -25.05 -12.98
C SER A 518 -5.20 -24.17 -13.69
N SER A 519 -5.52 -24.46 -14.95
CA SER A 519 -6.56 -23.76 -15.69
C SER A 519 -7.94 -24.14 -15.14
N LYS A 520 -8.93 -23.25 -15.31
CA LYS A 520 -10.32 -23.52 -14.94
C LYS A 520 -11.08 -24.28 -16.04
N TYR A 521 -10.37 -25.04 -16.87
CA TYR A 521 -10.97 -25.71 -18.04
C TYR A 521 -11.89 -26.87 -17.61
N TYR A 522 -11.57 -27.55 -16.51
CA TYR A 522 -12.49 -28.43 -15.80
C TYR A 522 -12.81 -27.87 -14.40
N PRO A 523 -14.05 -27.44 -14.13
CA PRO A 523 -14.42 -26.80 -12.85
C PRO A 523 -14.25 -27.69 -11.62
N GLY A 524 -14.31 -29.02 -11.79
CA GLY A 524 -14.27 -30.00 -10.70
C GLY A 524 -12.88 -30.31 -10.17
N PHE A 525 -11.80 -29.82 -10.80
CA PHE A 525 -10.43 -30.07 -10.38
C PHE A 525 -9.76 -28.78 -9.88
N ILE A 526 -9.41 -28.76 -8.60
CA ILE A 526 -8.72 -27.63 -7.96
C ILE A 526 -7.39 -28.14 -7.38
N PRO A 527 -6.27 -28.01 -8.10
CA PRO A 527 -4.98 -28.46 -7.60
C PRO A 527 -4.47 -27.58 -6.46
N ASP A 528 -3.65 -28.16 -5.57
CA ASP A 528 -2.91 -27.37 -4.58
C ASP A 528 -1.96 -26.39 -5.31
N ARG A 529 -1.92 -25.14 -4.83
CA ARG A 529 -1.14 -24.04 -5.43
C ARG A 529 0.34 -24.39 -5.59
N ASN A 530 0.88 -25.21 -4.69
CA ASN A 530 2.30 -25.53 -4.67
C ASN A 530 2.67 -26.81 -5.41
N ARG A 531 1.68 -27.64 -5.82
CA ARG A 531 1.94 -28.97 -6.38
C ARG A 531 2.78 -28.91 -7.65
N TYR A 532 2.55 -27.90 -8.49
CA TYR A 532 3.20 -27.76 -9.80
C TYR A 532 4.40 -26.80 -9.81
N ILE A 533 4.95 -26.44 -8.64
CA ILE A 533 6.11 -25.53 -8.59
C ILE A 533 7.33 -26.15 -9.26
N ILE A 534 7.57 -27.46 -9.05
CA ILE A 534 8.70 -28.16 -9.67
C ILE A 534 8.65 -28.10 -11.21
N MET A 535 7.45 -28.13 -11.78
CA MET A 535 7.25 -28.07 -13.23
C MET A 535 7.63 -26.71 -13.83
N ARG A 536 7.65 -25.65 -13.01
CA ARG A 536 8.07 -24.29 -13.41
C ARG A 536 9.49 -23.96 -12.98
N TRP A 537 10.19 -24.87 -12.32
CA TRP A 537 11.47 -24.60 -11.66
C TRP A 537 12.54 -24.07 -12.62
N TYR A 538 12.74 -24.73 -13.76
CA TYR A 538 13.75 -24.30 -14.75
C TYR A 538 13.43 -22.91 -15.33
N ASN A 539 12.16 -22.66 -15.66
CA ASN A 539 11.73 -21.38 -16.22
C ASN A 539 11.86 -20.25 -15.20
N ASN A 540 11.52 -20.49 -13.93
CA ASN A 540 11.75 -19.53 -12.85
C ASN A 540 13.24 -19.27 -12.61
N LEU A 541 14.12 -20.27 -12.80
CA LEU A 541 15.57 -20.10 -12.72
C LEU A 541 16.09 -19.23 -13.87
N LEU A 542 15.60 -19.48 -15.09
CA LEU A 542 15.91 -18.68 -16.28
C LEU A 542 15.44 -17.23 -16.11
N GLU A 543 14.21 -17.03 -15.66
CA GLU A 543 13.67 -15.69 -15.37
C GLU A 543 14.49 -14.98 -14.29
N SER A 544 14.89 -15.68 -13.23
CA SER A 544 15.77 -15.15 -12.19
C SER A 544 17.12 -14.67 -12.77
N ARG A 545 17.72 -15.45 -13.67
CA ARG A 545 18.97 -15.08 -14.36
C ARG A 545 18.75 -13.86 -15.27
N ASN A 546 17.71 -13.87 -16.10
CA ASN A 546 17.44 -12.78 -17.03
C ASN A 546 17.18 -11.46 -16.30
N LEU A 547 16.42 -11.49 -15.20
CA LEU A 547 16.21 -10.32 -14.34
C LEU A 547 17.51 -9.82 -13.69
N PHE A 548 18.38 -10.74 -13.28
CA PHE A 548 19.72 -10.37 -12.81
C PHE A 548 20.52 -9.68 -13.91
N GLU A 549 20.52 -10.23 -15.13
CA GLU A 549 21.25 -9.68 -16.28
C GLU A 549 20.74 -8.28 -16.68
N GLU A 550 19.42 -8.10 -16.76
CA GLU A 550 18.82 -6.79 -17.00
C GLU A 550 19.20 -5.78 -15.90
N GLY A 551 19.13 -6.21 -14.64
CA GLY A 551 19.51 -5.39 -13.50
C GLY A 551 21.00 -5.03 -13.52
N ARG A 552 21.86 -5.99 -13.88
CA ARG A 552 23.31 -5.84 -14.04
C ARG A 552 23.63 -4.84 -15.14
N GLN A 553 23.01 -4.96 -16.31
CA GLN A 553 23.24 -4.03 -17.43
C GLN A 553 22.89 -2.60 -17.02
N LYS A 554 21.68 -2.40 -16.48
CA LYS A 554 21.21 -1.09 -16.01
C LYS A 554 22.13 -0.51 -14.93
N LEU A 555 22.59 -1.33 -13.99
CA LEU A 555 23.47 -0.88 -12.90
C LEU A 555 24.90 -0.60 -13.38
N THR A 556 25.41 -1.37 -14.34
CA THR A 556 26.71 -1.12 -15.00
C THR A 556 26.70 0.22 -15.74
N GLU A 557 25.63 0.54 -16.49
CA GLU A 557 25.48 1.83 -17.18
C GLU A 557 25.49 3.00 -16.18
N ILE A 558 24.79 2.86 -15.06
CA ILE A 558 24.79 3.85 -13.97
C ILE A 558 26.20 4.00 -13.38
N GLN A 559 26.87 2.89 -13.10
CA GLN A 559 28.21 2.90 -12.51
C GLN A 559 29.24 3.57 -13.42
N ILE A 560 29.23 3.29 -14.73
CA ILE A 560 30.14 3.93 -15.69
C ILE A 560 29.97 5.46 -15.67
N GLN A 561 28.72 5.94 -15.73
CA GLN A 561 28.44 7.38 -15.69
C GLN A 561 28.80 8.01 -14.34
N MET A 562 28.66 7.27 -13.24
CA MET A 562 29.11 7.70 -11.91
C MET A 562 30.63 7.75 -11.81
N GLU A 563 31.35 6.78 -12.36
CA GLU A 563 32.81 6.74 -12.39
C GLU A 563 33.37 7.93 -13.20
N GLU A 564 32.80 8.23 -14.37
CA GLU A 564 33.15 9.41 -15.17
C GLU A 564 33.00 10.70 -14.37
N ASN A 565 31.84 10.89 -13.72
CA ASN A 565 31.58 12.03 -12.85
C ASN A 565 32.52 12.10 -11.64
N LEU A 566 32.85 10.95 -11.05
CA LEU A 566 33.78 10.86 -9.93
C LEU A 566 35.20 11.27 -10.37
N GLN A 567 35.64 10.89 -11.58
CA GLN A 567 36.94 11.34 -12.11
C GLN A 567 36.95 12.85 -12.35
N ILE A 568 35.89 13.42 -12.95
CA ILE A 568 35.76 14.88 -13.13
C ILE A 568 35.80 15.59 -11.78
N PHE A 569 35.13 15.03 -10.77
CA PHE A 569 35.14 15.56 -9.41
C PHE A 569 36.56 15.54 -8.80
N LYS A 570 37.27 14.42 -8.89
CA LYS A 570 38.63 14.25 -8.36
C LYS A 570 39.61 15.26 -8.96
N VAL A 571 39.59 15.43 -10.29
CA VAL A 571 40.49 16.36 -10.99
C VAL A 571 40.28 17.81 -10.54
N ASN A 572 39.06 18.19 -10.19
CA ASN A 572 38.69 19.57 -9.85
C ASN A 572 38.50 19.80 -8.34
N LEU A 573 38.86 18.83 -7.48
CA LEU A 573 38.56 18.84 -6.05
C LEU A 573 39.04 20.11 -5.34
N ASP A 574 40.29 20.51 -5.58
CA ASP A 574 40.90 21.67 -4.91
C ASP A 574 40.19 22.98 -5.29
N SER A 575 39.76 23.09 -6.55
CA SER A 575 38.95 24.22 -7.03
C SER A 575 37.58 24.25 -6.36
N TYR A 576 36.90 23.11 -6.22
CA TYR A 576 35.60 23.06 -5.56
C TYR A 576 35.69 23.40 -4.07
N LEU A 577 36.69 22.86 -3.36
CA LEU A 577 36.89 23.13 -1.94
C LEU A 577 37.23 24.59 -1.66
N SER A 578 38.06 25.22 -2.51
CA SER A 578 38.43 26.62 -2.37
C SER A 578 37.28 27.57 -2.71
N LEU A 579 36.48 27.28 -3.75
CA LEU A 579 35.32 28.08 -4.13
C LEU A 579 34.25 28.13 -3.03
N ASN A 580 34.01 26.99 -2.37
CA ASN A 580 32.96 26.88 -1.36
C ASN A 580 33.41 27.25 0.06
N HIS A 581 34.73 27.38 0.29
CA HIS A 581 35.26 27.79 1.58
C HIS A 581 34.83 29.23 1.91
N GLY A 582 34.37 29.46 3.14
CA GLY A 582 33.84 30.76 3.56
C GLY A 582 32.35 31.00 3.28
N GLY A 583 31.59 29.96 2.89
CA GLY A 583 30.12 29.99 2.87
C GLY A 583 29.47 30.21 1.51
N ASN A 584 30.24 30.23 0.41
CA ASN A 584 29.68 30.29 -0.95
C ASN A 584 29.25 28.88 -1.38
N VAL A 585 27.98 28.49 -1.20
CA VAL A 585 27.53 27.14 -1.59
C VAL A 585 27.31 27.06 -3.10
N THR A 586 28.38 26.80 -3.87
CA THR A 586 28.29 26.53 -5.30
C THR A 586 27.93 25.05 -5.51
N ARG A 587 26.91 24.80 -6.33
CA ARG A 587 26.52 23.43 -6.68
C ARG A 587 27.66 22.73 -7.43
N ILE A 588 28.06 21.56 -6.95
CA ILE A 588 29.09 20.74 -7.59
C ILE A 588 28.41 19.80 -8.58
N THR A 589 28.47 20.18 -9.86
CA THR A 589 27.76 19.49 -10.95
C THR A 589 27.97 17.97 -10.94
N PRO A 590 29.22 17.44 -10.90
CA PRO A 590 29.42 15.99 -10.97
C PRO A 590 28.79 15.20 -9.82
N LEU A 591 28.83 15.72 -8.60
CA LEU A 591 28.19 15.08 -7.44
C LEU A 591 26.66 15.10 -7.57
N SER A 592 26.10 16.20 -8.09
CA SER A 592 24.67 16.32 -8.32
C SER A 592 24.16 15.45 -9.47
N GLU A 593 25.00 15.23 -10.49
CA GLU A 593 24.71 14.29 -11.57
C GLU A 593 24.71 12.85 -11.06
N MET A 594 25.70 12.43 -10.26
CA MET A 594 25.69 11.12 -9.60
C MET A 594 24.44 10.90 -8.75
N GLN A 595 24.02 11.90 -7.97
CA GLN A 595 22.80 11.82 -7.17
C GLN A 595 21.53 11.72 -8.07
N SER A 596 21.50 12.44 -9.19
CA SER A 596 20.41 12.37 -10.17
C SER A 596 20.34 10.99 -10.83
N LEU A 597 21.47 10.42 -11.24
CA LEU A 597 21.56 9.06 -11.79
C LEU A 597 20.98 8.04 -10.83
N TYR A 598 21.36 8.13 -9.55
CA TYR A 598 20.80 7.29 -8.50
C TYR A 598 19.28 7.46 -8.39
N ASN A 599 18.80 8.68 -8.16
CA ASN A 599 17.38 8.93 -7.89
C ASN A 599 16.46 8.57 -9.07
N THR A 600 16.95 8.65 -10.31
CA THR A 600 16.13 8.47 -11.52
C THR A 600 16.25 7.10 -12.16
N GLN A 601 17.42 6.44 -12.07
CA GLN A 601 17.71 5.21 -12.83
C GLN A 601 17.86 3.97 -11.93
N TYR A 602 18.47 4.11 -10.73
CA TYR A 602 18.77 2.96 -9.87
C TYR A 602 17.52 2.17 -9.46
N GLY A 603 16.39 2.84 -9.26
CA GLY A 603 15.14 2.19 -8.85
C GLY A 603 14.70 1.04 -9.78
N LYS A 604 14.95 1.18 -11.10
CA LYS A 604 14.65 0.12 -12.08
C LYS A 604 15.61 -1.06 -11.93
N ALA A 605 16.91 -0.81 -11.90
CA ALA A 605 17.93 -1.84 -11.71
C ALA A 605 17.71 -2.62 -10.39
N SER A 606 17.43 -1.89 -9.31
CA SER A 606 17.12 -2.49 -8.01
C SER A 606 15.88 -3.38 -8.03
N ALA A 607 14.85 -3.01 -8.80
CA ALA A 607 13.63 -3.80 -8.89
C ALA A 607 13.89 -5.15 -9.57
N ASP A 608 14.71 -5.18 -10.61
CA ASP A 608 15.06 -6.41 -11.33
C ASP A 608 15.91 -7.34 -10.46
N ILE A 609 16.96 -6.81 -9.82
CA ILE A 609 17.81 -7.57 -8.88
C ILE A 609 16.98 -8.12 -7.70
N ALA A 610 16.04 -7.32 -7.16
CA ALA A 610 15.18 -7.76 -6.08
C ALA A 610 14.22 -8.88 -6.51
N ARG A 611 13.68 -8.82 -7.74
CA ARG A 611 12.83 -9.89 -8.29
C ARG A 611 13.63 -11.17 -8.54
N ALA A 612 14.84 -11.06 -9.08
CA ALA A 612 15.78 -12.19 -9.21
C ALA A 612 16.04 -12.86 -7.85
N SER A 613 16.40 -12.09 -6.81
CA SER A 613 16.59 -12.63 -5.45
C SER A 613 15.34 -13.36 -4.95
N ARG A 614 14.14 -12.82 -5.20
CA ARG A 614 12.89 -13.46 -4.79
C ARG A 614 12.68 -14.80 -5.47
N LEU A 615 12.90 -14.90 -6.78
CA LEU A 615 12.78 -16.15 -7.53
C LEU A 615 13.82 -17.18 -7.08
N ALA A 616 15.10 -16.80 -6.97
CA ALA A 616 16.17 -17.67 -6.47
C ALA A 616 15.84 -18.25 -5.08
N SER A 617 15.30 -17.43 -4.18
CA SER A 617 14.88 -17.89 -2.87
C SER A 617 13.68 -18.83 -2.93
N ASP A 618 12.68 -18.52 -3.77
CA ASP A 618 11.50 -19.36 -3.93
C ASP A 618 11.86 -20.74 -4.48
N LEU A 619 12.73 -20.79 -5.49
CA LEU A 619 13.34 -22.02 -6.01
C LEU A 619 14.07 -22.80 -4.91
N SER A 620 14.81 -22.12 -4.03
CA SER A 620 15.53 -22.76 -2.93
C SER A 620 14.61 -23.35 -1.87
N ASN A 621 13.39 -22.84 -1.75
CA ASN A 621 12.40 -23.30 -0.79
C ASN A 621 11.68 -24.55 -1.26
N HIS A 622 11.46 -24.67 -2.57
CA HIS A 622 10.67 -25.73 -3.19
C HIS A 622 11.50 -26.82 -3.88
N THR A 623 12.82 -26.67 -3.93
CA THR A 623 13.70 -27.74 -4.40
C THR A 623 14.05 -28.72 -3.28
N GLU A 624 13.92 -30.02 -3.57
CA GLU A 624 14.32 -31.10 -2.66
C GLU A 624 15.82 -31.43 -2.77
N TYR A 625 16.45 -31.03 -3.88
CA TYR A 625 17.86 -31.30 -4.15
C TYR A 625 18.76 -30.40 -3.30
N ARG A 626 19.44 -31.00 -2.32
CA ARG A 626 20.24 -30.28 -1.32
C ARG A 626 21.34 -29.40 -1.91
N GLU A 627 21.98 -29.85 -2.99
CA GLU A 627 23.06 -29.09 -3.64
C GLU A 627 22.52 -27.86 -4.37
N LEU A 628 21.48 -28.02 -5.21
CA LEU A 628 20.79 -26.91 -5.88
C LEU A 628 20.26 -25.91 -4.86
N LYS A 629 19.66 -26.39 -3.77
CA LYS A 629 19.20 -25.56 -2.65
C LYS A 629 20.31 -24.69 -2.07
N SER A 630 21.50 -25.26 -1.86
CA SER A 630 22.63 -24.53 -1.31
C SER A 630 23.14 -23.45 -2.26
N LYS A 631 23.28 -23.76 -3.55
CA LYS A 631 23.72 -22.80 -4.56
C LYS A 631 22.70 -21.68 -4.77
N LEU A 632 21.40 -22.00 -4.84
CA LEU A 632 20.33 -20.99 -4.94
C LEU A 632 20.30 -20.04 -3.75
N ARG A 633 20.54 -20.54 -2.53
CA ARG A 633 20.66 -19.69 -1.33
C ARG A 633 21.87 -18.76 -1.38
N ALA A 634 22.97 -19.20 -1.99
CA ALA A 634 24.14 -18.35 -2.19
C ALA A 634 23.82 -17.23 -3.21
N ILE A 635 23.15 -17.56 -4.32
CA ILE A 635 22.69 -16.57 -5.31
C ILE A 635 21.75 -15.55 -4.66
N ASP A 636 20.70 -16.00 -3.95
CA ASP A 636 19.77 -15.12 -3.23
C ASP A 636 20.50 -14.19 -2.24
N LYS A 637 21.47 -14.73 -1.47
CA LYS A 637 22.30 -13.93 -0.57
C LYS A 637 23.12 -12.88 -1.30
N ASN A 638 23.78 -13.23 -2.39
CA ASN A 638 24.63 -12.31 -3.13
C ASN A 638 23.80 -11.22 -3.83
N LEU A 639 22.68 -11.57 -4.46
CA LEU A 639 21.74 -10.60 -5.05
C LEU A 639 21.19 -9.62 -4.01
N TYR A 640 20.84 -10.13 -2.82
CA TYR A 640 20.39 -9.29 -1.73
C TYR A 640 21.49 -8.32 -1.26
N ASN A 641 22.72 -8.81 -1.06
CA ASN A 641 23.83 -7.96 -0.64
C ASN A 641 24.15 -6.86 -1.65
N LEU A 642 24.18 -7.21 -2.94
CA LEU A 642 24.36 -6.29 -4.05
C LEU A 642 23.29 -5.19 -4.03
N GLN A 643 22.01 -5.56 -3.86
CA GLN A 643 20.92 -4.59 -3.71
C GLN A 643 21.14 -3.69 -2.49
N GLN A 644 21.47 -4.26 -1.33
CA GLN A 644 21.64 -3.52 -0.08
C GLN A 644 22.79 -2.50 -0.13
N SER A 645 23.89 -2.82 -0.79
CA SER A 645 25.06 -1.93 -0.96
C SER A 645 24.72 -0.63 -1.71
N TRP A 646 23.71 -0.68 -2.59
CA TRP A 646 23.27 0.46 -3.37
C TRP A 646 21.98 1.10 -2.84
N SER A 647 21.19 0.38 -2.04
CA SER A 647 19.95 0.91 -1.47
C SER A 647 20.21 2.11 -0.53
N ALA A 648 19.40 3.16 -0.64
CA ALA A 648 19.47 4.29 0.26
C ALA A 648 19.00 3.84 1.64
N LYS A 649 19.85 4.05 2.65
CA LYS A 649 19.58 3.69 4.04
C LYS A 649 19.55 4.97 4.85
N ILE A 650 18.52 5.13 5.68
CA ILE A 650 18.44 6.27 6.58
C ILE A 650 19.40 6.00 7.73
N ARG A 651 20.55 6.70 7.76
CA ARG A 651 21.56 6.55 8.80
C ARG A 651 21.06 7.21 10.08
N LYS A 652 20.61 6.39 11.02
CA LYS A 652 20.16 6.83 12.33
C LYS A 652 21.31 6.73 13.33
N PRO A 653 21.63 7.78 14.13
CA PRO A 653 22.70 7.72 15.12
C PRO A 653 22.29 6.90 16.37
N PHE A 654 21.90 5.64 16.14
CA PHE A 654 21.33 4.73 17.13
C PHE A 654 22.23 4.53 18.36
N THR A 655 23.53 4.34 18.14
CA THR A 655 24.51 4.17 19.22
C THR A 655 24.58 5.41 20.13
N ARG A 656 24.46 6.60 19.55
CA ARG A 656 24.38 7.86 20.31
C ARG A 656 23.08 7.96 21.08
N TRP A 657 21.94 7.57 20.49
CA TRP A 657 20.66 7.53 21.21
C TRP A 657 20.67 6.59 22.41
N LEU A 658 21.28 5.42 22.24
CA LEU A 658 21.45 4.45 23.32
C LEU A 658 22.31 5.03 24.45
N LEU A 659 23.42 5.68 24.10
CA LEU A 659 24.29 6.35 25.06
C LEU A 659 23.58 7.50 25.78
N ASN A 660 22.86 8.36 25.06
CA ASN A 660 22.06 9.44 25.63
C ASN A 660 21.06 8.89 26.65
N SER A 661 20.35 7.81 26.33
CA SER A 661 19.42 7.16 27.27
C SER A 661 20.10 6.58 28.49
N ILE A 662 21.27 5.93 28.33
CA ILE A 662 22.03 5.40 29.48
C ILE A 662 22.46 6.54 30.40
N ILE A 663 22.93 7.65 29.84
CA ILE A 663 23.36 8.84 30.60
C ILE A 663 22.16 9.45 31.33
N VAL A 664 21.08 9.78 30.61
CA VAL A 664 19.90 10.42 31.18
C VAL A 664 19.25 9.54 32.25
N ALA A 665 19.00 8.26 31.95
CA ALA A 665 18.38 7.34 32.89
C ALA A 665 19.30 7.03 34.09
N GLY A 666 20.60 6.85 33.85
CA GLY A 666 21.58 6.56 34.90
C GLY A 666 21.74 7.71 35.89
N ILE A 667 21.97 8.93 35.39
CA ILE A 667 22.12 10.12 36.24
C ILE A 667 20.82 10.39 37.00
N THR A 668 19.68 10.36 36.31
CA THR A 668 18.37 10.59 36.94
C THR A 668 18.09 9.56 38.03
N ALA A 669 18.37 8.27 37.79
CA ALA A 669 18.18 7.22 38.79
C ALA A 669 19.06 7.43 40.03
N ILE A 670 20.34 7.76 39.84
CA ILE A 670 21.27 8.04 40.95
C ILE A 670 20.77 9.23 41.78
N LEU A 671 20.45 10.35 41.12
CA LEU A 671 19.97 11.56 41.80
C LEU A 671 18.64 11.30 42.52
N THR A 672 17.72 10.59 41.90
CA THR A 672 16.42 10.23 42.49
C THR A 672 16.62 9.36 43.73
N VAL A 673 17.48 8.34 43.66
CA VAL A 673 17.83 7.50 44.82
C VAL A 673 18.42 8.34 45.94
N MET A 674 19.37 9.24 45.65
CA MET A 674 19.98 10.09 46.67
C MET A 674 18.95 11.02 47.34
N MET A 675 18.08 11.66 46.55
CA MET A 675 17.05 12.56 47.08
C MET A 675 15.97 11.83 47.88
N THR A 676 15.50 10.69 47.38
CA THR A 676 14.37 9.97 47.96
C THR A 676 14.77 9.13 49.17
N SER A 677 15.97 8.55 49.18
CA SER A 677 16.53 7.88 50.37
C SER A 677 16.70 8.88 51.52
N LEU A 678 17.32 10.04 51.25
CA LEU A 678 17.49 11.09 52.25
C LEU A 678 16.15 11.66 52.72
N GLY A 679 15.23 11.96 51.78
CA GLY A 679 13.93 12.54 52.09
C GLY A 679 12.99 11.59 52.85
N ALA A 680 13.07 10.28 52.60
CA ALA A 680 12.25 9.28 53.27
C ALA A 680 12.61 9.08 54.75
N TYR A 681 13.88 9.31 55.12
CA TYR A 681 14.36 9.05 56.47
C TYR A 681 13.60 9.85 57.55
N PRO A 682 13.42 11.19 57.43
CA PRO A 682 12.55 11.94 58.32
C PRO A 682 11.10 11.43 58.38
N PHE A 683 10.51 11.04 57.24
CA PHE A 683 9.15 10.48 57.19
C PHE A 683 9.02 9.10 57.86
N SER A 684 10.12 8.36 58.03
CA SER A 684 10.17 7.11 58.79
C SER A 684 10.52 7.30 60.27
N ARG A 685 11.49 8.15 60.60
CA ARG A 685 12.04 8.24 61.97
C ARG A 685 11.68 9.48 62.78
N MET A 686 11.43 10.61 62.14
CA MET A 686 11.24 11.89 62.84
C MET A 686 9.75 12.18 63.06
N ARG A 687 9.42 13.00 64.07
CA ARG A 687 8.06 13.47 64.33
C ARG A 687 7.99 14.96 64.00
N PHE A 688 7.16 15.33 63.03
CA PHE A 688 6.93 16.72 62.62
C PHE A 688 5.49 16.90 62.16
N ALA A 689 5.01 18.15 62.16
CA ALA A 689 3.64 18.48 61.78
C ALA A 689 3.39 18.09 60.31
N GLY A 690 2.28 17.38 60.05
CA GLY A 690 1.91 16.95 58.71
C GLY A 690 2.69 15.75 58.15
N ARG A 691 3.43 14.99 58.97
CA ARG A 691 4.23 13.84 58.51
C ARG A 691 3.46 12.83 57.64
N LYS A 692 2.27 12.37 58.05
CA LYS A 692 1.50 11.38 57.29
C LYS A 692 0.78 12.01 56.10
N GLN A 693 0.17 13.18 56.33
CA GLN A 693 -0.59 13.93 55.34
C GLN A 693 0.30 14.46 54.21
N GLY A 694 1.51 14.92 54.52
CA GLY A 694 2.45 15.48 53.57
C GLY A 694 2.96 14.44 52.58
N LEU A 695 3.37 13.27 53.05
CA LEU A 695 3.80 12.20 52.15
C LEU A 695 2.63 11.72 51.26
N PHE A 696 1.42 11.62 51.84
CA PHE A 696 0.22 11.18 51.10
C PHE A 696 -0.21 12.23 50.07
N PHE A 697 -0.12 13.51 50.42
CA PHE A 697 -0.38 14.64 49.53
C PHE A 697 0.59 14.66 48.34
N LEU A 698 1.88 14.43 48.57
CA LEU A 698 2.87 14.33 47.49
C LEU A 698 2.55 13.17 46.52
N MET A 699 2.08 12.03 47.04
CA MET A 699 1.60 10.93 46.18
C MET A 699 0.38 11.33 45.35
N ILE A 700 -0.61 12.00 45.94
CA ILE A 700 -1.81 12.45 45.21
C ILE A 700 -1.43 13.38 44.06
N ILE A 701 -0.54 14.35 44.30
CA ILE A 701 -0.06 15.25 43.25
C ILE A 701 0.58 14.45 42.10
N GLN A 702 1.38 13.44 42.44
CA GLN A 702 2.11 12.65 41.45
C GLN A 702 1.21 11.66 40.67
N MET A 703 0.06 11.27 41.21
CA MET A 703 -0.94 10.46 40.50
C MET A 703 -1.65 11.24 39.39
N PHE A 704 -1.49 12.57 39.33
CA PHE A 704 -2.03 13.37 38.24
C PHE A 704 -1.33 13.03 36.91
N PRO A 705 -2.06 12.91 35.78
CA PRO A 705 -1.48 12.45 34.52
C PRO A 705 -0.34 13.34 34.01
N ALA A 706 0.81 12.74 33.72
CA ALA A 706 2.02 13.50 33.39
C ALA A 706 1.95 14.36 32.12
N ILE A 707 1.11 13.93 31.18
CA ILE A 707 0.86 14.63 29.91
C ILE A 707 0.26 16.03 30.15
N MET A 708 -0.49 16.23 31.25
CA MET A 708 -1.18 17.51 31.51
C MET A 708 -0.21 18.66 31.81
N PHE A 709 0.93 18.38 32.43
CA PHE A 709 1.93 19.38 32.79
C PHE A 709 3.08 19.49 31.78
N MET A 710 2.99 18.78 30.66
CA MET A 710 3.96 18.80 29.57
C MET A 710 4.22 20.21 29.01
N ILE A 711 3.16 21.00 28.79
CA ILE A 711 3.26 22.41 28.34
C ILE A 711 3.98 23.26 29.38
N ALA A 712 3.72 23.02 30.67
CA ALA A 712 4.36 23.74 31.76
C ALA A 712 5.86 23.41 31.84
N ILE A 713 6.24 22.13 31.74
CA ILE A 713 7.65 21.71 31.72
C ILE A 713 8.38 22.33 30.51
N TYR A 714 7.76 22.31 29.33
CA TYR A 714 8.33 22.96 28.15
C TYR A 714 8.59 24.46 28.38
N GLY A 715 7.61 25.17 28.95
CA GLY A 715 7.75 26.58 29.29
C GLY A 715 8.85 26.85 30.33
N ILE A 716 8.95 26.01 31.37
CA ILE A 716 9.99 26.10 32.39
C ILE A 716 11.38 25.90 31.77
N LEU A 717 11.58 24.85 30.97
CA LEU A 717 12.88 24.58 30.35
C LEU A 717 13.26 25.63 29.31
N LYS A 718 12.27 26.16 28.56
CA LYS A 718 12.51 27.29 27.67
C LYS A 718 13.02 28.50 28.46
N PHE A 719 12.30 28.87 29.51
CA PHE A 719 12.71 29.96 30.40
C PHE A 719 14.09 29.69 31.01
N MET A 720 14.34 28.49 31.52
CA MET A 720 15.64 28.13 32.09
C MET A 720 16.75 28.18 31.06
N GLY A 721 16.51 27.81 29.80
CA GLY A 721 17.47 27.93 28.71
C GLY A 721 17.88 29.37 28.42
N ASP A 722 16.96 30.32 28.54
CA ASP A 722 17.25 31.76 28.33
C ASP A 722 18.27 32.32 29.36
N TYR A 723 18.33 31.75 30.57
CA TYR A 723 19.23 32.19 31.66
C TYR A 723 20.41 31.24 31.91
N PHE A 724 20.17 29.94 31.79
CA PHE A 724 21.09 28.83 32.07
C PHE A 724 21.08 27.89 30.86
N GLY A 725 21.82 28.23 29.81
CA GLY A 725 21.76 27.56 28.50
C GLY A 725 21.88 26.02 28.54
N ILE A 726 22.57 25.46 29.54
CA ILE A 726 22.68 24.00 29.73
C ILE A 726 21.36 23.33 30.13
N LEU A 727 20.44 24.03 30.78
CA LEU A 727 19.13 23.51 31.24
C LEU A 727 17.99 23.88 30.28
N GLY A 728 18.33 24.29 29.05
CA GLY A 728 17.38 24.68 28.02
C GLY A 728 16.70 23.52 27.31
N LEU A 729 15.89 23.87 26.32
CA LEU A 729 15.35 22.90 25.36
C LEU A 729 16.48 22.28 24.52
N ASP A 730 16.22 21.10 23.96
CA ASP A 730 17.17 20.32 23.16
C ASP A 730 18.48 19.92 23.89
N SER A 731 18.44 19.87 25.22
CA SER A 731 19.56 19.49 26.08
C SER A 731 19.27 18.22 26.89
N LEU A 732 20.29 17.37 27.09
CA LEU A 732 20.16 16.19 27.96
C LEU A 732 20.06 16.58 29.44
N ASP A 733 20.72 17.66 29.86
CA ASP A 733 20.72 18.13 31.25
C ASP A 733 19.36 18.72 31.63
N GLY A 734 18.73 19.50 30.74
CA GLY A 734 17.35 19.98 30.91
C GLY A 734 16.35 18.82 31.01
N LEU A 735 16.57 17.75 30.25
CA LEU A 735 15.76 16.53 30.33
C LEU A 735 15.94 15.80 31.67
N ILE A 736 17.18 15.63 32.15
CA ILE A 736 17.47 15.07 33.48
C ILE A 736 16.77 15.90 34.57
N PHE A 737 16.88 17.23 34.50
CA PHE A 737 16.25 18.12 35.45
C PHE A 737 14.72 17.96 35.49
N ALA A 738 14.07 17.86 34.33
CA ALA A 738 12.62 17.62 34.26
C ALA A 738 12.22 16.29 34.91
N TYR A 739 13.02 15.24 34.76
CA TYR A 739 12.71 13.92 35.33
C TYR A 739 12.95 13.79 36.83
N MET A 740 13.79 14.65 37.43
CA MET A 740 14.05 14.63 38.88
C MET A 740 12.81 14.92 39.74
N GLY A 741 11.70 15.41 39.16
CA GLY A 741 10.45 15.63 39.89
C GLY A 741 9.74 14.36 40.38
N ASN A 742 10.12 13.17 39.90
CA ASN A 742 9.48 11.88 40.22
C ASN A 742 9.98 11.31 41.57
N VAL A 743 9.64 11.97 42.67
CA VAL A 743 10.18 11.65 44.01
C VAL A 743 9.20 10.99 44.98
N ALA A 744 7.88 11.24 44.89
CA ALA A 744 6.96 10.87 45.96
C ALA A 744 6.76 9.35 46.09
N TYR A 745 6.55 8.66 44.97
CA TYR A 745 6.42 7.19 44.94
C TYR A 745 7.68 6.50 45.48
N ASN A 746 8.85 6.90 44.99
CA ASN A 746 10.14 6.35 45.40
C ASN A 746 10.44 6.62 46.90
N MET A 747 10.09 7.81 47.40
CA MET A 747 10.21 8.15 48.82
C MET A 747 9.29 7.29 49.70
N TRP A 748 8.11 6.94 49.21
CA TRP A 748 7.20 6.01 49.90
C TRP A 748 7.78 4.61 50.03
N LEU A 749 8.41 4.10 48.95
CA LEU A 749 9.08 2.80 48.95
C LEU A 749 10.24 2.76 49.96
N PHE A 750 11.11 3.78 49.96
CA PHE A 750 12.18 3.90 50.95
C PHE A 750 11.65 3.98 52.37
N LYS A 751 10.62 4.79 52.62
CA LYS A 751 10.02 4.93 53.94
C LYS A 751 9.44 3.60 54.45
N GLY A 752 8.73 2.87 53.58
CA GLY A 752 8.19 1.55 53.91
C GLY A 752 9.30 0.55 54.26
N TYR A 753 10.42 0.57 53.53
CA TYR A 753 11.57 -0.29 53.83
C TYR A 753 12.27 0.11 55.14
N TYR A 754 12.51 1.41 55.36
CA TYR A 754 13.10 1.91 56.59
C TYR A 754 12.27 1.51 57.81
N ASP A 755 10.94 1.54 57.74
CA ASP A 755 10.08 1.07 58.83
C ASP A 755 10.29 -0.41 59.21
N THR A 756 10.87 -1.23 58.32
CA THR A 756 11.20 -2.64 58.63
C THR A 756 12.53 -2.83 59.34
N ILE A 757 13.41 -1.82 59.31
CA ILE A 757 14.70 -1.86 60.01
C ILE A 757 14.44 -1.59 61.50
N PRO A 758 14.87 -2.46 62.43
CA PRO A 758 14.63 -2.29 63.85
C PRO A 758 15.19 -0.98 64.42
N ASP A 759 14.35 -0.22 65.14
CA ASP A 759 14.74 1.06 65.75
C ASP A 759 15.91 0.92 66.74
N SER A 760 16.04 -0.26 67.39
CA SER A 760 17.10 -0.55 68.36
C SER A 760 18.51 -0.44 67.80
N LEU A 761 18.71 -0.68 66.50
CA LEU A 761 20.01 -0.53 65.84
C LEU A 761 20.43 0.95 65.78
N GLU A 762 19.47 1.83 65.56
CA GLU A 762 19.71 3.28 65.50
C GLU A 762 19.87 3.87 66.91
N GLU A 763 19.06 3.40 67.87
CA GLU A 763 19.20 3.78 69.28
C GLU A 763 20.59 3.42 69.83
N SER A 764 21.08 2.21 69.52
CA SER A 764 22.42 1.77 69.92
C SER A 764 23.50 2.70 69.38
N ALA A 765 23.40 3.07 68.10
CA ALA A 765 24.36 3.98 67.48
C ALA A 765 24.33 5.41 68.03
N MET A 766 23.13 5.89 68.40
CA MET A 766 22.97 7.19 69.05
C MET A 766 23.53 7.17 70.47
N ILE A 767 23.46 6.04 71.18
CA ILE A 767 24.14 5.85 72.48
C ILE A 767 25.67 5.90 72.30
N ASP A 768 26.19 5.34 71.20
CA ASP A 768 27.61 5.44 70.81
C ASP A 768 28.05 6.85 70.33
N GLY A 769 27.16 7.84 70.39
CA GLY A 769 27.44 9.24 70.05
C GLY A 769 27.24 9.60 68.58
N ALA A 770 26.68 8.70 67.76
CA ALA A 770 26.38 9.02 66.36
C ALA A 770 25.25 10.05 66.25
N THR A 771 25.44 11.06 65.39
CA THR A 771 24.34 11.98 65.03
C THR A 771 23.29 11.23 64.19
N ARG A 772 22.07 11.77 64.07
CA ARG A 772 21.03 11.16 63.22
C ARG A 772 21.45 11.01 61.76
N PHE A 773 22.18 11.99 61.21
CA PHE A 773 22.71 11.88 59.85
C PHE A 773 23.80 10.81 59.75
N GLN A 774 24.68 10.70 60.74
CA GLN A 774 25.68 9.63 60.80
C GLN A 774 25.02 8.25 60.93
N THR A 775 23.97 8.14 61.74
CA THR A 775 23.16 6.93 61.91
C THR A 775 22.49 6.52 60.59
N PHE A 776 21.87 7.48 59.90
CA PHE A 776 21.31 7.26 58.56
C PHE A 776 22.39 6.77 57.59
N TRP A 777 23.50 7.50 57.44
CA TRP A 777 24.51 7.21 56.43
C TRP A 777 25.30 5.92 56.69
N ARG A 778 25.58 5.60 57.96
CA ARG A 778 26.44 4.45 58.35
C ARG A 778 25.66 3.18 58.69
N ILE A 779 24.37 3.27 59.02
CA ILE A 779 23.59 2.10 59.47
C ILE A 779 22.37 1.88 58.57
N VAL A 780 21.46 2.85 58.52
CA VAL A 780 20.18 2.67 57.82
C VAL A 780 20.40 2.52 56.30
N LEU A 781 21.24 3.38 55.71
CA LEU A 781 21.48 3.39 54.28
C LEU A 781 22.16 2.07 53.79
N PRO A 782 23.24 1.55 54.42
CA PRO A 782 23.81 0.26 54.07
C PRO A 782 22.86 -0.93 54.27
N LEU A 783 22.05 -0.94 55.33
CA LEU A 783 21.04 -1.98 55.55
C LEU A 783 19.91 -1.90 54.52
N SER A 784 19.72 -0.75 53.88
CA SER A 784 18.73 -0.51 52.84
C SER A 784 19.21 -0.76 51.40
N LEU A 785 20.41 -1.33 51.20
CA LEU A 785 20.92 -1.68 49.88
C LEU A 785 19.91 -2.44 48.98
N PRO A 786 19.06 -3.36 49.50
CA PRO A 786 18.06 -4.02 48.67
C PRO A 786 17.02 -3.06 48.08
N ILE A 787 16.51 -2.11 48.88
CA ILE A 787 15.54 -1.14 48.35
C ILE A 787 16.21 -0.09 47.47
N ILE A 788 17.48 0.27 47.72
CA ILE A 788 18.27 1.12 46.83
C ILE A 788 18.37 0.48 45.45
N ALA A 789 18.72 -0.81 45.38
CA ALA A 789 18.79 -1.54 44.12
C ALA A 789 17.44 -1.57 43.38
N VAL A 790 16.34 -1.84 44.10
CA VAL A 790 14.99 -1.85 43.53
C VAL A 790 14.61 -0.48 42.97
N VAL A 791 14.76 0.60 43.74
CA VAL A 791 14.41 1.96 43.29
C VAL A 791 15.30 2.40 42.12
N MET A 792 16.59 2.03 42.13
CA MET A 792 17.52 2.31 41.03
C MET A 792 17.08 1.62 39.74
N ILE A 793 16.74 0.32 39.78
CA ILE A 793 16.26 -0.43 38.62
C ILE A 793 14.95 0.17 38.09
N LEU A 794 13.97 0.37 38.97
CA LEU A 794 12.65 0.88 38.58
C LEU A 794 12.75 2.28 37.97
N THR A 795 13.55 3.17 38.58
CA THR A 795 13.73 4.53 38.07
C THR A 795 14.47 4.52 36.74
N PHE A 796 15.56 3.75 36.63
CA PHE A 796 16.30 3.63 35.37
C PHE A 796 15.39 3.11 34.25
N MET A 797 14.66 2.00 34.48
CA MET A 797 13.75 1.43 33.48
C MET A 797 12.65 2.40 33.07
N ASN A 798 12.08 3.14 34.03
CA ASN A 798 11.03 4.11 33.73
C ASN A 798 11.55 5.26 32.86
N ILE A 799 12.71 5.83 33.21
CA ILE A 799 13.29 6.96 32.46
C ILE A 799 13.86 6.50 31.11
N PHE A 800 14.46 5.31 31.04
CA PHE A 800 15.02 4.78 29.80
C PHE A 800 13.94 4.55 28.72
N ASN A 801 12.73 4.20 29.13
CA ASN A 801 11.58 3.98 28.26
C ASN A 801 10.66 5.21 28.12
N GLU A 802 10.97 6.33 28.79
CA GLU A 802 10.15 7.54 28.71
C GLU A 802 10.27 8.16 27.31
N PHE A 803 9.14 8.37 26.65
CA PHE A 803 9.08 8.91 25.30
C PHE A 803 8.46 10.30 25.24
N VAL A 804 7.40 10.58 26.00
CA VAL A 804 6.52 11.72 25.76
C VAL A 804 7.21 13.04 26.09
N ILE A 805 7.82 13.11 27.27
CA ILE A 805 8.54 14.31 27.73
C ILE A 805 9.83 14.47 26.92
N ALA A 806 10.57 13.38 26.69
CA ALA A 806 11.78 13.39 25.87
C ALA A 806 11.52 13.92 24.46
N ARG A 807 10.44 13.49 23.79
CA ARG A 807 10.13 13.89 22.40
C ARG A 807 9.88 15.39 22.25
N ILE A 808 9.38 16.06 23.28
CA ILE A 808 9.00 17.47 23.23
C ILE A 808 10.16 18.38 23.61
N ILE A 809 11.06 17.89 24.45
CA ILE A 809 12.26 18.62 24.87
C ILE A 809 13.36 18.48 23.82
N LEU A 810 13.60 17.26 23.33
CA LEU A 810 14.68 16.95 22.39
C LEU A 810 14.21 17.15 20.96
N GLN A 811 14.80 18.13 20.27
CA GLN A 811 14.40 18.55 18.93
C GLN A 811 15.37 18.01 17.87
N SER A 812 16.67 18.08 18.15
CA SER A 812 17.72 17.59 17.26
C SER A 812 17.87 16.08 17.35
N GLU A 813 17.92 15.42 16.20
CA GLU A 813 18.06 13.96 16.10
C GLU A 813 19.32 13.44 16.80
N SER A 814 20.40 14.22 16.80
CA SER A 814 21.65 13.88 17.51
C SER A 814 21.47 13.81 19.03
N ASN A 815 20.48 14.49 19.59
CA ASN A 815 20.22 14.55 21.03
C ASN A 815 19.09 13.63 21.48
N TYR A 816 18.43 12.92 20.58
CA TYR A 816 17.37 11.96 20.95
C TYR A 816 17.85 10.90 21.93
N THR A 817 16.98 10.55 22.87
CA THR A 817 17.05 9.31 23.65
C THR A 817 16.65 8.12 22.79
N TYR A 818 17.07 6.91 23.17
CA TYR A 818 16.69 5.65 22.55
C TYR A 818 15.19 5.54 22.26
N ALA A 819 14.30 5.84 23.22
CA ALA A 819 12.86 5.73 23.02
C ALA A 819 12.34 6.67 21.91
N VAL A 820 12.82 7.92 21.89
CA VAL A 820 12.50 8.91 20.84
C VAL A 820 13.08 8.50 19.48
N GLY A 821 14.33 8.03 19.48
CA GLY A 821 15.01 7.55 18.27
C GLY A 821 14.35 6.31 17.68
N LEU A 822 13.92 5.36 18.51
CA LEU A 822 13.24 4.13 18.09
C LEU A 822 11.96 4.43 17.29
N GLN A 823 11.21 5.45 17.69
CA GLN A 823 10.02 5.92 16.95
C GLN A 823 10.35 6.34 15.51
N SER A 824 11.59 6.77 15.24
CA SER A 824 12.02 7.19 13.89
C SER A 824 12.14 6.02 12.90
N PHE A 825 12.09 4.77 13.36
CA PHE A 825 11.98 3.58 12.50
C PHE A 825 10.51 3.20 12.20
N SER A 826 9.55 3.91 12.81
CA SER A 826 8.11 3.71 12.70
C SER A 826 7.43 4.97 12.17
N SER A 827 7.77 5.37 10.93
CA SER A 827 7.30 6.60 10.29
C SER A 827 5.81 6.60 9.90
N GLY A 828 5.15 5.44 9.93
CA GLY A 828 3.72 5.30 9.64
C GLY A 828 3.27 3.83 9.47
N PRO A 829 1.95 3.58 9.30
CA PRO A 829 1.38 2.23 9.22
C PRO A 829 1.93 1.36 8.07
N TYR A 830 2.49 1.98 7.03
CA TYR A 830 3.00 1.31 5.83
C TYR A 830 4.50 1.56 5.57
N GLU A 831 5.17 2.33 6.44
CA GLU A 831 6.57 2.76 6.28
C GLU A 831 7.46 2.31 7.45
N THR A 832 6.97 1.38 8.27
CA THR A 832 7.74 0.88 9.42
C THR A 832 8.79 -0.12 8.96
N GLU A 833 10.05 0.18 9.27
CA GLU A 833 11.21 -0.67 8.99
C GLU A 833 11.31 -1.76 10.07
N TRP A 834 10.43 -2.75 10.01
CA TRP A 834 10.26 -3.75 11.08
C TRP A 834 11.56 -4.49 11.44
N GLY A 835 12.42 -4.79 10.47
CA GLY A 835 13.72 -5.41 10.72
C GLY A 835 14.62 -4.55 11.60
N LEU A 836 14.76 -3.26 11.27
CA LEU A 836 15.54 -2.29 12.05
C LEU A 836 14.88 -1.98 13.40
N PHE A 837 13.55 -1.80 13.44
CA PHE A 837 12.81 -1.51 14.66
C PHE A 837 12.95 -2.62 15.70
N THR A 838 12.81 -3.88 15.28
CA THR A 838 12.94 -5.04 16.17
C THR A 838 14.40 -5.31 16.57
N ALA A 839 15.37 -5.14 15.65
CA ALA A 839 16.78 -5.20 15.99
C ALA A 839 17.18 -4.12 17.02
N ALA A 840 16.75 -2.88 16.80
CA ALA A 840 16.93 -1.76 17.72
C ALA A 840 16.27 -2.03 19.08
N SER A 841 15.07 -2.63 19.08
CA SER A 841 14.36 -3.03 20.30
C SER A 841 15.13 -4.04 21.15
N LEU A 842 15.77 -5.05 20.52
CA LEU A 842 16.61 -6.02 21.23
C LEU A 842 17.86 -5.38 21.79
N LEU A 843 18.54 -4.55 21.00
CA LEU A 843 19.74 -3.84 21.45
C LEU A 843 19.41 -2.88 22.61
N GLY A 844 18.26 -2.21 22.56
CA GLY A 844 17.77 -1.33 23.63
C GLY A 844 17.43 -2.04 24.93
N ALA A 845 17.12 -3.34 24.89
CA ALA A 845 16.90 -4.14 26.11
C ALA A 845 18.20 -4.46 26.86
N ILE A 846 19.34 -4.49 26.17
CA ILE A 846 20.63 -4.91 26.73
C ILE A 846 21.03 -4.07 27.97
N PRO A 847 21.02 -2.72 27.94
CA PRO A 847 21.41 -1.92 29.11
C PRO A 847 20.57 -2.20 30.35
N MET A 848 19.25 -2.42 30.18
CA MET A 848 18.36 -2.75 31.29
C MET A 848 18.68 -4.12 31.89
N ILE A 849 18.96 -5.13 31.04
CA ILE A 849 19.35 -6.47 31.48
C ILE A 849 20.69 -6.41 32.23
N VAL A 850 21.68 -5.70 31.69
CA VAL A 850 22.99 -5.53 32.31
C VAL A 850 22.86 -4.85 33.69
N LEU A 851 22.07 -3.79 33.78
CA LEU A 851 21.81 -3.11 35.06
C LEU A 851 21.15 -4.06 36.06
N PHE A 852 20.08 -4.75 35.67
CA PHE A 852 19.38 -5.70 36.54
C PHE A 852 20.33 -6.79 37.06
N LEU A 853 21.09 -7.44 36.19
CA LEU A 853 22.04 -8.49 36.57
C LEU A 853 23.15 -7.96 37.49
N SER A 854 23.63 -6.73 37.27
CA SER A 854 24.66 -6.10 38.12
C SER A 854 24.18 -5.81 39.54
N LEU A 855 22.88 -5.50 39.70
CA LEU A 855 22.25 -5.12 40.97
C LEU A 855 21.55 -6.30 41.68
N GLN A 856 21.30 -7.40 40.96
CA GLN A 856 20.56 -8.57 41.47
C GLN A 856 21.11 -9.12 42.80
N ARG A 857 22.44 -9.10 42.98
CA ARG A 857 23.09 -9.57 44.22
C ARG A 857 22.63 -8.82 45.48
N TRP A 858 22.20 -7.57 45.34
CA TRP A 858 21.73 -6.73 46.45
C TRP A 858 20.23 -6.92 46.74
N ILE A 859 19.48 -7.58 45.86
CA ILE A 859 18.04 -7.84 46.03
C ILE A 859 17.79 -9.04 46.95
N ILE A 860 18.79 -9.90 47.18
CA ILE A 860 18.67 -11.10 48.02
C ILE A 860 18.60 -10.68 49.51
N GLY A 861 17.53 -11.07 50.20
CA GLY A 861 17.28 -10.72 51.61
C GLY A 861 18.22 -11.41 52.60
N GLY A 862 18.29 -10.90 53.83
CA GLY A 862 19.04 -11.50 54.94
C GLY A 862 19.95 -10.56 55.73
N LEU A 863 20.13 -9.29 55.31
CA LEU A 863 21.05 -8.34 55.95
C LEU A 863 20.74 -8.00 57.42
N THR A 864 19.47 -8.14 57.83
CA THR A 864 19.03 -7.89 59.23
C THR A 864 18.90 -9.17 60.06
N GLN A 865 19.06 -10.35 59.47
CA GLN A 865 18.94 -11.63 60.19
C GLN A 865 20.08 -11.77 61.22
N GLY A 866 19.73 -12.02 62.48
CA GLY A 866 20.68 -12.18 63.60
C GLY A 866 21.10 -10.89 64.31
N SER A 867 20.67 -9.72 63.83
CA SER A 867 21.00 -8.42 64.44
C SER A 867 20.18 -8.09 65.70
N VAL A 868 18.95 -8.59 65.78
CA VAL A 868 18.07 -8.48 66.95
C VAL A 868 17.52 -9.87 67.25
N LYS A 869 17.58 -10.26 68.52
CA LYS A 869 17.01 -11.52 68.98
C LYS A 869 15.49 -11.36 69.08
N GLY A 870 14.74 -11.99 68.18
CA GLY A 870 13.28 -11.88 68.09
C GLY A 870 12.68 -12.90 67.14
#